data_AF-A0A512BTC5-F1
#
_entry.id   AF-A0A512BTC5-F1
#
_cell.length_a   1.000
_cell.length_b   1.000
_cell.length_c   1.000
_cell.angle_alpha   90.00
_cell.angle_beta   90.00
_cell.angle_gamma   90.00
#
_symmetry.space_group_name_H-M   'P 1'
#
loop_
_entity.id
_entity.type
_entity.pdbx_description
1 polymer ?
#
loop_
_entity_poly.entity_id
_entity_poly.type
_entity_poly.pdbx_seq_one_letter_code
_entity_poly.pdbx_strand_id
1 'polypeptide(L)'
;MTNRRSMPVPSTLSATSENSPVIGNLSGDVVRAAVGETVRLDQGLDATVTDLDGNLLFLHVWNTDAVDQVGIAEGDGIVLSGGAIEIDGIHVGTTMWIEGDYWIDIILTENATPALVQRLIRAFTYKSTSTDRDAITRKHLTVMLQDADYNDVQVNVSVVVGPANIQVLTRGEDHLTCTEGADTFVTRYQDLTAGDQIAGGDGNDTLLLHEGDRFDLTRITFTGIEAIAGSDISDEIIISGEQLLGVGAIDGGGEVYNGLHFTGTDINLTGKTITNITRIELKTDNAAITLDNEDLAKKVYARFTQGDKLVLNAGRLDDVERLALHRQGIETIVDGGGRSTTHIAPLIANLGGDQVASTGNTPVLLDAGSNATLSDDDGQFLELKVSVTGRTSSNDVFSLSSSSGVTVDQYGNIRIGDQTVASLFGGSETASEMTIHIDETATEAQVQKLLQSLTYRHSTGALDQNLEIKIELTDVGGRTASHTVTVLASTDPGNTNVAPTNVRLNGDTTVSTPENTAFAAALSATDPDNTTLTFSFDASAAGGGNAGGMFVIDAATKQLKLAPGKTLDFESAQSFTVYVKASDGRGGVSATQALTINVTDLAEVPADQVLAGSSKADRLVGGDGNDRLAGKLGKDVLTGGAGQDRFVFDTKASKTNVDKVTDFTTKADKILLSDTVFKKLGKGTELKPGKIKKDILAFGSKAKDKNDYLVQDKGGVLYHDADGSGRGAKVAIADFDRKISYTDILII
;
A
#
# COMPACT_ATOMS: atom_id res chain seq x y z
N MET A 1 -21.73 -26.67 53.57
CA MET A 1 -21.56 -27.17 54.96
C MET A 1 -20.80 -28.48 54.81
N THR A 2 -19.57 -28.68 55.28
CA THR A 2 -18.93 -28.25 56.52
C THR A 2 -17.41 -28.10 56.37
N ASN A 3 -16.94 -26.90 56.73
CA ASN A 3 -15.72 -26.54 57.47
C ASN A 3 -14.32 -27.03 57.03
N ARG A 4 -13.63 -26.08 56.37
CA ARG A 4 -12.22 -25.76 56.58
C ARG A 4 -11.89 -25.67 58.09
N ARG A 5 -10.82 -26.33 58.52
CA ARG A 5 -10.01 -25.91 59.67
C ARG A 5 -8.53 -25.92 59.26
N SER A 6 -7.98 -24.72 59.08
CA SER A 6 -6.54 -24.46 59.16
C SER A 6 -6.01 -24.90 60.52
N MET A 7 -4.88 -25.60 60.50
CA MET A 7 -3.96 -25.75 61.63
C MET A 7 -2.52 -25.68 61.11
N PRO A 8 -1.56 -25.29 61.96
CA PRO A 8 -0.53 -24.32 61.63
C PRO A 8 0.70 -24.93 60.95
N VAL A 9 1.36 -24.09 60.13
CA VAL A 9 2.69 -24.32 59.57
C VAL A 9 3.72 -24.31 60.72
N PRO A 10 4.49 -25.39 60.96
CA PRO A 10 5.77 -25.27 61.61
C PRO A 10 6.79 -24.87 60.55
N SER A 11 7.28 -23.64 60.67
CA SER A 11 8.41 -23.10 59.91
C SER A 11 9.65 -23.99 60.07
N THR A 12 10.38 -24.13 58.96
CA THR A 12 11.74 -24.68 58.79
C THR A 12 11.89 -26.19 58.60
N LEU A 13 11.53 -26.67 57.40
CA LEU A 13 12.33 -27.63 56.66
C LEU A 13 12.48 -27.07 55.24
N SER A 14 13.69 -26.58 54.96
CA SER A 14 14.16 -26.27 53.62
C SER A 14 14.19 -27.58 52.83
N ALA A 15 13.14 -27.89 52.09
CA ALA A 15 13.21 -28.87 51.00
C ALA A 15 13.95 -28.17 49.85
N THR A 16 15.28 -28.29 49.86
CA THR A 16 16.08 -27.99 48.67
C THR A 16 15.75 -29.03 47.61
N SER A 17 15.44 -28.56 46.41
CA SER A 17 15.34 -29.31 45.16
C SER A 17 16.65 -29.96 44.72
N GLU A 18 17.55 -30.30 45.65
CA GLU A 18 18.93 -30.72 45.34
C GLU A 18 19.11 -32.24 45.30
N ASN A 19 18.15 -33.05 45.76
CA ASN A 19 18.28 -34.51 45.74
C ASN A 19 17.57 -35.20 44.57
N SER A 20 16.83 -34.49 43.72
CA SER A 20 16.13 -35.15 42.61
C SER A 20 17.12 -35.65 41.55
N PRO A 21 16.88 -36.83 40.94
CA PRO A 21 17.67 -37.29 39.81
C PRO A 21 17.54 -36.31 38.64
N VAL A 22 18.58 -36.21 37.81
CA VAL A 22 18.60 -35.38 36.60
C VAL A 22 19.06 -36.21 35.42
N ILE A 23 18.33 -36.12 34.31
CA ILE A 23 18.75 -36.62 33.00
C ILE A 23 19.12 -35.41 32.12
N GLY A 24 20.39 -35.29 31.74
CA GLY A 24 20.89 -34.25 30.85
C GLY A 24 21.09 -34.74 29.42
N ASN A 25 21.08 -33.81 28.46
CA ASN A 25 21.33 -33.99 27.01
C ASN A 25 20.36 -34.89 26.24
N LEU A 26 19.55 -35.73 26.89
CA LEU A 26 18.60 -36.60 26.19
C LEU A 26 17.38 -35.84 25.62
N SER A 27 16.89 -34.80 26.30
CA SER A 27 15.71 -34.05 25.85
C SER A 27 15.95 -33.15 24.64
N GLY A 28 17.21 -32.98 24.23
CA GLY A 28 17.60 -32.26 23.02
C GLY A 28 17.64 -33.14 21.78
N ASP A 29 17.61 -34.46 21.94
CA ASP A 29 17.72 -35.39 20.82
C ASP A 29 16.46 -35.41 19.95
N VAL A 30 16.68 -35.34 18.65
CA VAL A 30 15.69 -35.61 17.62
C VAL A 30 16.15 -36.80 16.79
N VAL A 31 15.49 -37.92 17.00
CA VAL A 31 15.81 -39.20 16.39
C VAL A 31 15.09 -39.30 15.05
N ARG A 32 15.78 -39.77 14.01
CA ARG A 32 15.16 -40.10 12.72
C ARG A 32 15.06 -41.61 12.59
N ALA A 33 13.93 -42.12 12.14
CA ALA A 33 13.71 -43.55 11.97
C ALA A 33 12.99 -43.86 10.67
N ALA A 34 13.53 -44.76 9.85
CA ALA A 34 12.74 -45.36 8.78
C ALA A 34 11.71 -46.34 9.36
N VAL A 35 10.63 -46.58 8.62
CA VAL A 35 9.60 -47.53 9.02
C VAL A 35 10.19 -48.94 9.18
N GLY A 36 10.03 -49.53 10.36
CA GLY A 36 10.58 -50.84 10.73
C GLY A 36 12.06 -50.85 11.12
N GLU A 37 12.74 -49.71 11.09
CA GLU A 37 14.12 -49.55 11.58
C GLU A 37 14.14 -49.46 13.11
N THR A 38 15.16 -50.07 13.73
CA THR A 38 15.44 -49.90 15.16
C THR A 38 16.55 -48.86 15.33
N VAL A 39 16.26 -47.78 16.04
CA VAL A 39 17.17 -46.66 16.27
C VAL A 39 17.35 -46.39 17.75
N ARG A 40 18.51 -45.88 18.17
CA ARG A 40 18.74 -45.46 19.56
C ARG A 40 18.05 -44.13 19.85
N LEU A 41 17.59 -43.95 21.08
CA LEU A 41 16.99 -42.68 21.53
C LEU A 41 18.03 -41.58 21.72
N ASP A 42 19.23 -41.93 22.18
CA ASP A 42 20.38 -41.03 22.29
C ASP A 42 21.25 -41.13 21.03
N GLN A 43 21.16 -40.12 20.15
CA GLN A 43 21.90 -40.10 18.87
C GLN A 43 23.34 -39.61 19.04
N GLY A 44 23.64 -38.84 20.10
CA GLY A 44 24.98 -38.36 20.44
C GLY A 44 25.79 -39.30 21.34
N LEU A 45 25.12 -40.29 21.95
CA LEU A 45 25.63 -41.10 23.07
C LEU A 45 26.17 -40.23 24.21
N ASP A 46 25.55 -39.07 24.44
CA ASP A 46 26.02 -38.04 25.37
C ASP A 46 25.04 -37.77 26.53
N ALA A 47 23.92 -38.51 26.62
CA ALA A 47 22.98 -38.41 27.73
C ALA A 47 23.70 -38.61 29.07
N THR A 48 23.39 -37.77 30.06
CA THR A 48 24.01 -37.81 31.39
C THR A 48 22.99 -38.12 32.48
N VAL A 49 23.43 -38.78 33.54
CA VAL A 49 22.60 -39.02 34.74
C VAL A 49 23.37 -38.56 35.97
N THR A 50 22.74 -37.69 36.77
CA THR A 50 23.24 -37.30 38.08
C THR A 50 22.16 -37.48 39.13
N ASP A 51 22.57 -37.95 40.29
CA ASP A 51 21.75 -38.07 41.49
C ASP A 51 22.69 -37.91 42.69
N LEU A 52 22.34 -37.01 43.62
CA LEU A 52 23.22 -36.63 44.73
C LEU A 52 23.22 -37.66 45.87
N ASP A 53 22.16 -38.45 46.03
CA ASP A 53 22.11 -39.50 47.06
C ASP A 53 22.39 -40.90 46.51
N GLY A 54 22.28 -41.07 45.19
CA GLY A 54 22.71 -42.26 44.44
C GLY A 54 21.75 -43.45 44.55
N ASN A 55 20.55 -43.27 45.11
CA ASN A 55 19.58 -44.33 45.36
C ASN A 55 18.48 -44.32 44.30
N LEU A 56 18.83 -44.69 43.07
CA LEU A 56 17.87 -44.81 41.98
C LEU A 56 16.98 -46.06 42.16
N LEU A 57 15.66 -45.88 42.01
CA LEU A 57 14.67 -46.93 42.28
C LEU A 57 14.01 -47.48 41.02
N PHE A 58 13.62 -46.58 40.10
CA PHE A 58 12.73 -46.94 39.01
C PHE A 58 13.04 -46.15 37.75
N LEU A 59 13.10 -46.85 36.62
CA LEU A 59 13.29 -46.27 35.30
C LEU A 59 12.18 -46.76 34.38
N HIS A 60 11.45 -45.82 33.80
CA HIS A 60 10.35 -46.08 32.88
C HIS A 60 10.59 -45.35 31.57
N VAL A 61 10.43 -46.04 30.45
CA VAL A 61 10.36 -45.42 29.13
C VAL A 61 9.08 -45.85 28.45
N TRP A 62 8.35 -44.92 27.85
CA TRP A 62 7.12 -45.22 27.14
C TRP A 62 6.92 -44.31 25.94
N ASN A 63 6.28 -44.87 24.92
CA ASN A 63 5.73 -44.12 23.81
C ASN A 63 4.25 -43.80 24.08
N THR A 64 3.80 -42.67 23.55
CA THR A 64 2.39 -42.28 23.51
C THR A 64 1.59 -43.08 22.47
N ASP A 65 2.26 -43.66 21.47
CA ASP A 65 1.66 -44.59 20.51
C ASP A 65 1.83 -46.04 20.96
N ALA A 66 0.72 -46.68 21.32
CA ALA A 66 0.71 -48.04 21.87
C ALA A 66 1.08 -49.14 20.87
N VAL A 67 1.27 -48.80 19.58
CA VAL A 67 1.57 -49.78 18.52
C VAL A 67 3.07 -49.85 18.20
N ASP A 68 3.81 -48.77 18.44
CA ASP A 68 5.26 -48.72 18.20
C ASP A 68 6.04 -49.45 19.31
N GLN A 69 7.30 -49.80 19.05
CA GLN A 69 8.10 -50.63 19.97
C GLN A 69 9.22 -49.83 20.63
N VAL A 70 9.42 -50.07 21.93
CA VAL A 70 10.57 -49.61 22.70
C VAL A 70 11.40 -50.83 23.11
N GLY A 71 12.72 -50.71 23.05
CA GLY A 71 13.65 -51.79 23.36
C GLY A 71 14.93 -51.32 24.05
N ILE A 72 15.78 -52.26 24.43
CA ILE A 72 17.14 -52.00 24.93
C ILE A 72 18.13 -52.70 24.00
N ALA A 73 19.09 -51.95 23.45
CA ALA A 73 20.15 -52.52 22.63
C ALA A 73 21.16 -53.28 23.51
N GLU A 74 21.33 -54.59 23.25
CA GLU A 74 22.43 -55.37 23.84
C GLU A 74 23.78 -54.99 23.21
N GLY A 75 24.87 -55.15 23.95
CA GLY A 75 26.22 -54.70 23.57
C GLY A 75 26.77 -53.65 24.53
N ASP A 76 28.03 -53.24 24.34
CA ASP A 76 28.75 -52.34 25.27
C ASP A 76 28.62 -52.78 26.74
N GLY A 77 28.72 -54.09 27.00
CA GLY A 77 28.63 -54.68 28.33
C GLY A 77 27.20 -54.94 28.84
N ILE A 78 26.16 -54.50 28.12
CA ILE A 78 24.75 -54.71 28.46
C ILE A 78 24.30 -56.07 27.94
N VAL A 79 23.72 -56.89 28.83
CA VAL A 79 23.18 -58.23 28.54
C VAL A 79 21.81 -58.37 29.19
N LEU A 80 20.82 -58.88 28.44
CA LEU A 80 19.47 -59.15 28.91
C LEU A 80 19.26 -60.66 29.03
N SER A 81 18.94 -61.14 30.24
CA SER A 81 18.70 -62.57 30.47
C SER A 81 17.54 -62.79 31.43
N GLY A 82 16.41 -63.30 30.92
CA GLY A 82 15.24 -63.63 31.74
C GLY A 82 14.65 -62.42 32.48
N GLY A 83 14.72 -61.23 31.89
CA GLY A 83 14.29 -59.97 32.49
C GLY A 83 15.34 -59.28 33.37
N ALA A 84 16.45 -59.95 33.69
CA ALA A 84 17.59 -59.31 34.36
C ALA A 84 18.43 -58.50 33.37
N ILE A 85 18.84 -57.30 33.79
CA ILE A 85 19.70 -56.39 33.04
C ILE A 85 21.06 -56.35 33.72
N GLU A 86 22.07 -56.94 33.08
CA GLU A 86 23.45 -56.90 33.54
C GLU A 86 24.27 -55.90 32.72
N ILE A 87 25.11 -55.10 33.38
CA ILE A 87 26.06 -54.20 32.74
C ILE A 87 27.46 -54.54 33.27
N ASP A 88 28.34 -55.03 32.40
CA ASP A 88 29.67 -55.55 32.75
C ASP A 88 29.63 -56.63 33.86
N GLY A 89 28.57 -57.44 33.88
CA GLY A 89 28.33 -58.49 34.88
C GLY A 89 27.78 -57.99 36.22
N ILE A 90 27.43 -56.70 36.33
CA ILE A 90 26.73 -56.13 37.49
C ILE A 90 25.23 -56.15 37.21
N HIS A 91 24.43 -56.74 38.10
CA HIS A 91 22.96 -56.75 37.98
C HIS A 91 22.38 -55.37 38.33
N VAL A 92 22.00 -54.61 37.31
CA VAL A 92 21.56 -53.21 37.43
C VAL A 92 20.05 -53.10 37.68
N GLY A 93 19.25 -54.00 37.11
CA GLY A 93 17.81 -53.96 37.30
C GLY A 93 17.11 -55.17 36.73
N THR A 94 15.81 -55.25 37.01
CA THR A 94 14.93 -56.27 36.44
C THR A 94 13.79 -55.57 35.72
N THR A 95 13.57 -55.95 34.46
CA THR A 95 12.45 -55.46 33.67
C THR A 95 11.32 -56.49 33.61
N MET A 96 10.08 -55.99 33.57
CA MET A 96 8.89 -56.78 33.24
C MET A 96 8.54 -56.71 31.74
N TRP A 97 9.45 -56.14 30.94
CA TRP A 97 9.32 -55.95 29.50
C TRP A 97 8.99 -57.23 28.75
N ILE A 98 8.04 -57.09 27.82
CA ILE A 98 7.75 -58.06 26.78
C ILE A 98 8.29 -57.47 25.48
N GLU A 99 9.12 -58.25 24.78
CA GLU A 99 9.69 -57.83 23.50
C GLU A 99 8.58 -57.40 22.53
N GLY A 100 8.67 -56.15 22.06
CA GLY A 100 7.70 -55.54 21.15
C GLY A 100 6.62 -54.67 21.81
N ASP A 101 6.69 -54.43 23.12
CA ASP A 101 5.83 -53.44 23.80
C ASP A 101 6.27 -51.99 23.54
N TYR A 102 5.33 -51.06 23.72
CA TYR A 102 5.52 -49.61 23.58
C TYR A 102 6.10 -48.94 24.83
N TRP A 103 6.40 -49.71 25.87
CA TRP A 103 6.95 -49.25 27.15
C TRP A 103 7.87 -50.29 27.79
N ILE A 104 8.73 -49.83 28.69
CA ILE A 104 9.64 -50.66 29.49
C ILE A 104 9.64 -50.10 30.92
N ASP A 105 9.29 -50.94 31.89
CA ASP A 105 9.55 -50.68 33.31
C ASP A 105 10.79 -51.44 33.75
N ILE A 106 11.66 -50.75 34.48
CA ILE A 106 12.87 -51.32 35.07
C ILE A 106 12.90 -50.97 36.54
N ILE A 107 12.82 -52.00 37.37
CA ILE A 107 13.06 -51.88 38.82
C ILE A 107 14.57 -51.97 39.01
N LEU A 108 15.18 -50.86 39.42
CA LEU A 108 16.62 -50.75 39.62
C LEU A 108 17.02 -51.41 40.94
N THR A 109 18.23 -51.98 40.98
CA THR A 109 18.79 -52.55 42.21
C THR A 109 19.66 -51.55 42.95
N GLU A 110 20.06 -51.87 44.18
CA GLU A 110 21.03 -51.07 44.94
C GLU A 110 22.39 -50.89 44.23
N ASN A 111 22.70 -51.70 43.21
CA ASN A 111 23.93 -51.58 42.43
C ASN A 111 23.82 -50.61 41.24
N ALA A 112 22.62 -50.05 40.98
CA ALA A 112 22.33 -49.18 39.85
C ALA A 112 22.88 -47.76 40.03
N THR A 113 24.21 -47.62 40.03
CA THR A 113 24.85 -46.30 40.12
C THR A 113 24.42 -45.38 38.95
N PRO A 114 24.46 -44.04 39.12
CA PRO A 114 24.14 -43.10 38.04
C PRO A 114 24.90 -43.38 36.74
N ALA A 115 26.17 -43.80 36.81
CA ALA A 115 26.97 -44.14 35.63
C ALA A 115 26.47 -45.39 34.87
N LEU A 116 25.92 -46.38 35.59
CA LEU A 116 25.34 -47.58 34.97
C LEU A 116 23.95 -47.28 34.39
N VAL A 117 23.13 -46.51 35.11
CA VAL A 117 21.83 -46.04 34.61
C VAL A 117 21.99 -45.14 33.39
N GLN A 118 23.01 -44.29 33.37
CA GLN A 118 23.37 -43.51 32.19
C GLN A 118 23.61 -44.39 30.98
N ARG A 119 24.43 -45.45 31.10
CA ARG A 119 24.66 -46.41 30.00
C ARG A 119 23.38 -47.10 29.55
N LEU A 120 22.51 -47.44 30.50
CA LEU A 120 21.21 -48.04 30.20
C LEU A 120 20.30 -47.09 29.41
N ILE A 121 20.22 -45.82 29.81
CA ILE A 121 19.45 -44.78 29.09
C ILE A 121 19.95 -44.63 27.65
N ARG A 122 21.28 -44.62 27.44
CA ARG A 122 21.89 -44.55 26.10
C ARG A 122 21.61 -45.78 25.23
N ALA A 123 21.19 -46.90 25.84
CA ALA A 123 20.86 -48.13 25.15
C ALA A 123 19.38 -48.24 24.78
N PHE A 124 18.52 -47.32 25.22
CA PHE A 124 17.12 -47.34 24.80
C PHE A 124 16.98 -47.15 23.29
N THR A 125 16.05 -47.91 22.72
CA THR A 125 15.78 -47.93 21.28
C THR A 125 14.29 -47.76 21.02
N TYR A 126 14.00 -47.27 19.83
CA TYR A 126 12.66 -47.15 19.27
C TYR A 126 12.60 -47.84 17.92
N LYS A 127 11.43 -48.41 17.60
CA LYS A 127 11.11 -48.93 16.27
C LYS A 127 9.65 -48.64 15.94
N SER A 128 9.43 -47.95 14.81
CA SER A 128 8.07 -47.75 14.30
C SER A 128 7.50 -49.03 13.69
N THR A 129 6.23 -49.29 13.97
CA THR A 129 5.47 -50.41 13.39
C THR A 129 4.48 -49.96 12.32
N SER A 130 4.54 -48.68 11.90
CA SER A 130 3.73 -48.16 10.79
C SER A 130 3.82 -49.07 9.57
N THR A 131 2.71 -49.16 8.81
CA THR A 131 2.70 -49.85 7.51
C THR A 131 2.81 -48.87 6.35
N ASP A 132 2.59 -47.59 6.60
CA ASP A 132 2.78 -46.51 5.64
C ASP A 132 4.23 -46.04 5.67
N ARG A 133 4.95 -46.28 4.58
CA ARG A 133 6.38 -45.96 4.44
C ARG A 133 6.63 -44.50 4.04
N ASP A 134 5.59 -43.81 3.57
CA ASP A 134 5.69 -42.46 3.05
C ASP A 134 5.14 -41.44 4.06
N ALA A 135 4.33 -41.89 5.03
CA ALA A 135 3.87 -41.06 6.13
C ALA A 135 5.03 -40.54 7.00
N ILE A 136 5.10 -39.22 7.15
CA ILE A 136 6.01 -38.55 8.07
C ILE A 136 5.25 -38.27 9.37
N THR A 137 5.70 -38.86 10.48
CA THR A 137 5.08 -38.65 11.79
C THR A 137 6.12 -38.34 12.85
N ARG A 138 5.86 -37.34 13.69
CA ARG A 138 6.67 -37.06 14.88
C ARG A 138 6.02 -37.69 16.12
N LYS A 139 6.76 -38.54 16.82
CA LYS A 139 6.37 -39.23 18.06
C LYS A 139 7.13 -38.65 19.24
N HIS A 140 6.51 -38.69 20.41
CA HIS A 140 7.12 -38.29 21.68
C HIS A 140 7.24 -39.50 22.58
N LEU A 141 8.47 -39.85 22.95
CA LEU A 141 8.75 -40.85 23.97
C LEU A 141 9.19 -40.14 25.24
N THR A 142 8.72 -40.62 26.38
CA THR A 142 9.12 -40.09 27.67
C THR A 142 10.01 -41.11 28.38
N VAL A 143 11.12 -40.63 28.95
CA VAL A 143 11.99 -41.38 29.86
C VAL A 143 11.85 -40.74 31.24
N MET A 144 11.39 -41.52 32.20
CA MET A 144 11.23 -41.13 33.60
C MET A 144 12.21 -41.90 34.47
N LEU A 145 12.98 -41.19 35.29
CA LEU A 145 13.84 -41.77 36.32
C LEU A 145 13.38 -41.28 37.69
N GLN A 146 13.20 -42.21 38.62
CA GLN A 146 12.77 -41.94 39.99
C GLN A 146 13.75 -42.54 41.00
N ASP A 147 14.04 -41.78 42.06
CA ASP A 147 14.86 -42.21 43.20
C ASP A 147 14.02 -42.94 44.28
N ALA A 148 14.69 -43.47 45.30
CA ALA A 148 14.07 -44.18 46.41
C ALA A 148 13.25 -43.27 47.35
N ASP A 149 13.47 -41.96 47.29
CA ASP A 149 12.73 -40.92 48.01
C ASP A 149 11.47 -40.46 47.24
N TYR A 150 11.18 -41.08 46.09
CA TYR A 150 10.06 -40.80 45.18
C TYR A 150 10.16 -39.45 44.44
N ASN A 151 11.35 -38.85 44.33
CA ASN A 151 11.55 -37.73 43.42
C ASN A 151 11.79 -38.27 41.99
N ASP A 152 11.11 -37.69 41.00
CA ASP A 152 11.23 -38.10 39.61
C ASP A 152 11.68 -36.96 38.68
N VAL A 153 12.34 -37.34 37.59
CA VAL A 153 12.62 -36.50 36.43
C VAL A 153 12.07 -37.15 35.18
N GLN A 154 11.44 -36.35 34.32
CA GLN A 154 10.92 -36.78 33.03
C GLN A 154 11.55 -35.98 31.91
N VAL A 155 12.04 -36.67 30.89
CA VAL A 155 12.57 -36.07 29.66
C VAL A 155 11.87 -36.68 28.45
N ASN A 156 11.61 -35.85 27.45
CA ASN A 156 10.97 -36.28 26.21
C ASN A 156 11.98 -36.32 25.08
N VAL A 157 11.95 -37.41 24.30
CA VAL A 157 12.73 -37.58 23.07
C VAL A 157 11.77 -37.51 21.89
N SER A 158 12.08 -36.64 20.92
CA SER A 158 11.31 -36.56 19.68
C SER A 158 11.83 -37.59 18.68
N VAL A 159 10.96 -38.43 18.14
CA VAL A 159 11.30 -39.35 17.04
C VAL A 159 10.51 -38.98 15.80
N VAL A 160 11.17 -38.65 14.70
CA VAL A 160 10.55 -38.42 13.40
C VAL A 160 10.68 -39.69 12.55
N VAL A 161 9.55 -40.31 12.29
CA VAL A 161 9.43 -41.48 11.42
C VAL A 161 9.11 -41.02 10.01
N GLY A 162 9.81 -41.53 9.01
CA GLY A 162 9.53 -41.24 7.61
C GLY A 162 10.53 -41.90 6.65
N PRO A 163 10.48 -41.57 5.35
CA PRO A 163 11.45 -42.08 4.38
C PRO A 163 12.87 -41.56 4.64
N ALA A 164 13.88 -42.22 4.08
CA ALA A 164 15.29 -41.97 4.40
C ALA A 164 15.80 -40.56 4.00
N ASN A 165 15.06 -39.87 3.13
CA ASN A 165 15.34 -38.53 2.64
C ASN A 165 14.77 -37.41 3.53
N ILE A 166 14.21 -37.73 4.71
CA ILE A 166 13.78 -36.69 5.65
C ILE A 166 14.97 -36.01 6.32
N GLN A 167 14.92 -34.68 6.31
CA GLN A 167 15.77 -33.81 7.09
C GLN A 167 14.91 -33.15 8.16
N VAL A 168 15.42 -33.01 9.38
CA VAL A 168 14.65 -32.50 10.51
C VAL A 168 15.41 -31.35 11.14
N LEU A 169 14.71 -30.22 11.28
CA LEU A 169 15.21 -29.07 12.02
C LEU A 169 15.08 -29.35 13.53
N THR A 170 16.04 -28.86 14.28
CA THR A 170 16.20 -29.03 15.72
C THR A 170 16.28 -27.68 16.41
N ARG A 171 16.32 -27.67 17.75
CA ARG A 171 16.55 -26.42 18.47
C ARG A 171 18.02 -26.03 18.37
N GLY A 172 18.31 -24.88 17.76
CA GLY A 172 19.67 -24.41 17.53
C GLY A 172 19.85 -24.02 16.06
N GLU A 173 21.04 -23.55 15.70
CA GLU A 173 21.35 -23.20 14.31
C GLU A 173 21.61 -24.48 13.49
N ASP A 174 20.75 -24.76 12.50
CA ASP A 174 20.85 -25.92 11.62
C ASP A 174 21.36 -25.54 10.23
N HIS A 175 22.32 -26.31 9.70
CA HIS A 175 22.81 -26.18 8.32
C HIS A 175 22.54 -27.48 7.58
N LEU A 176 21.43 -27.53 6.84
CA LEU A 176 20.95 -28.74 6.17
C LEU A 176 21.15 -28.67 4.66
N THR A 177 21.82 -29.67 4.09
CA THR A 177 22.09 -29.81 2.65
C THR A 177 21.60 -31.17 2.13
N CYS A 178 20.96 -31.15 0.96
CA CYS A 178 20.28 -32.28 0.34
C CYS A 178 21.13 -33.39 -0.28
N THR A 179 20.42 -34.46 -0.66
CA THR A 179 20.88 -35.53 -1.55
C THR A 179 20.38 -35.28 -3.00
N GLU A 180 20.65 -36.17 -3.96
CA GLU A 180 20.03 -36.05 -5.29
C GLU A 180 18.56 -36.50 -5.24
N GLY A 181 17.63 -35.66 -5.71
CA GLY A 181 16.20 -35.99 -5.81
C GLY A 181 15.32 -35.19 -4.86
N ALA A 182 14.04 -35.55 -4.75
CA ALA A 182 13.10 -34.86 -3.87
C ALA A 182 13.37 -35.21 -2.40
N ASP A 183 13.58 -34.21 -1.57
CA ASP A 183 13.83 -34.29 -0.13
C ASP A 183 12.72 -33.56 0.68
N THR A 184 12.53 -33.96 1.94
CA THR A 184 11.54 -33.33 2.83
C THR A 184 12.19 -32.81 4.09
N PHE A 185 12.01 -31.52 4.35
CA PHE A 185 12.48 -30.81 5.52
C PHE A 185 11.35 -30.65 6.52
N VAL A 186 11.46 -31.28 7.68
CA VAL A 186 10.42 -31.29 8.71
C VAL A 186 10.81 -30.32 9.82
N THR A 187 9.93 -29.37 10.11
CA THR A 187 10.15 -28.39 11.18
C THR A 187 8.91 -28.21 12.05
N ARG A 188 9.13 -27.80 13.30
CA ARG A 188 8.10 -27.22 14.17
C ARG A 188 8.44 -25.76 14.38
N TYR A 189 7.45 -24.97 14.80
CA TYR A 189 7.70 -23.55 15.09
C TYR A 189 8.87 -23.31 16.05
N GLN A 190 8.98 -24.13 17.09
CA GLN A 190 10.07 -24.06 18.08
C GLN A 190 11.44 -24.55 17.58
N ASP A 191 11.49 -25.22 16.44
CA ASP A 191 12.73 -25.69 15.82
C ASP A 191 13.27 -24.62 14.82
N LEU A 192 12.47 -23.62 14.42
CA LEU A 192 12.92 -22.52 13.55
C LEU A 192 13.76 -21.49 14.31
N THR A 193 15.08 -21.57 14.17
CA THR A 193 16.05 -20.71 14.83
C THR A 193 16.61 -19.67 13.85
N ALA A 194 16.88 -18.46 14.34
CA ALA A 194 17.49 -17.44 13.49
C ALA A 194 18.91 -17.88 13.12
N GLY A 195 19.20 -17.96 11.81
CA GLY A 195 20.47 -18.46 11.29
C GLY A 195 20.39 -19.80 10.57
N ASP A 196 19.27 -20.53 10.68
CA ASP A 196 19.11 -21.81 9.98
C ASP A 196 19.23 -21.63 8.46
N GLN A 197 19.85 -22.62 7.83
CA GLN A 197 20.11 -22.68 6.39
C GLN A 197 19.64 -24.01 5.83
N ILE A 198 18.72 -23.94 4.87
CA ILE A 198 18.20 -25.10 4.15
C ILE A 198 18.58 -24.97 2.67
N ALA A 199 19.22 -26.00 2.12
CA ALA A 199 19.50 -26.09 0.68
C ALA A 199 18.90 -27.38 0.12
N GLY A 200 17.79 -27.23 -0.62
CA GLY A 200 17.01 -28.29 -1.26
C GLY A 200 17.71 -28.96 -2.45
N GLY A 201 18.59 -28.26 -3.14
CA GLY A 201 19.37 -28.84 -4.24
C GLY A 201 18.52 -29.10 -5.50
N ASP A 202 18.72 -30.26 -6.12
CA ASP A 202 18.03 -30.68 -7.35
C ASP A 202 16.86 -31.59 -6.99
N GLY A 203 15.62 -31.17 -7.22
CA GLY A 203 14.48 -31.95 -6.80
C GLY A 203 13.18 -31.17 -6.87
N ASN A 204 12.15 -31.73 -6.26
CA ASN A 204 10.96 -30.99 -5.87
C ASN A 204 10.83 -31.13 -4.37
N ASP A 205 11.48 -30.22 -3.67
CA ASP A 205 11.77 -30.32 -2.26
C ASP A 205 10.68 -29.63 -1.44
N THR A 206 10.35 -30.23 -0.29
CA THR A 206 9.22 -29.80 0.53
C THR A 206 9.68 -29.37 1.91
N LEU A 207 9.30 -28.17 2.33
CA LEU A 207 9.32 -27.75 3.74
C LEU A 207 7.97 -28.11 4.37
N LEU A 208 7.98 -29.16 5.19
CA LEU A 208 6.83 -29.65 5.95
C LEU A 208 6.79 -28.99 7.34
N LEU A 209 5.73 -28.23 7.59
CA LEU A 209 5.43 -27.59 8.87
C LEU A 209 4.61 -28.57 9.72
N HIS A 210 5.11 -28.93 10.90
CA HIS A 210 4.50 -29.93 11.78
C HIS A 210 4.00 -29.29 13.08
N GLU A 211 2.92 -29.83 13.65
CA GLU A 211 2.30 -29.42 14.94
C GLU A 211 1.48 -28.10 14.96
N GLY A 212 1.31 -27.37 13.85
CA GLY A 212 0.40 -26.21 13.73
C GLY A 212 0.70 -25.03 14.67
N ASP A 213 1.26 -23.94 14.15
CA ASP A 213 1.61 -22.73 14.92
C ASP A 213 1.97 -21.58 13.96
N ARG A 214 2.70 -20.56 14.46
CA ARG A 214 3.16 -19.40 13.70
C ARG A 214 4.57 -19.56 13.13
N PHE A 215 4.69 -20.15 11.95
CA PHE A 215 5.98 -20.37 11.28
C PHE A 215 6.51 -19.10 10.60
N ASP A 216 7.44 -18.42 11.29
CA ASP A 216 8.14 -17.26 10.73
C ASP A 216 9.38 -17.65 9.92
N LEU A 217 9.16 -17.93 8.63
CA LEU A 217 10.21 -18.36 7.71
C LEU A 217 11.19 -17.23 7.37
N THR A 218 10.84 -15.97 7.66
CA THR A 218 11.74 -14.83 7.41
C THR A 218 12.99 -14.84 8.31
N ARG A 219 12.99 -15.70 9.33
CA ARG A 219 14.09 -15.89 10.27
C ARG A 219 15.17 -16.85 9.76
N ILE A 220 14.85 -17.65 8.75
CA ILE A 220 15.73 -18.66 8.18
C ILE A 220 16.04 -18.35 6.72
N THR A 221 17.08 -18.98 6.21
CA THR A 221 17.37 -18.96 4.77
C THR A 221 17.08 -20.31 4.17
N PHE A 222 16.36 -20.34 3.06
CA PHE A 222 16.17 -21.56 2.29
C PHE A 222 16.30 -21.30 0.79
N THR A 223 16.86 -22.26 0.08
CA THR A 223 17.03 -22.24 -1.38
C THR A 223 16.67 -23.61 -1.96
N GLY A 224 16.10 -23.63 -3.17
CA GLY A 224 15.66 -24.88 -3.80
C GLY A 224 14.54 -25.59 -3.04
N ILE A 225 13.63 -24.84 -2.41
CA ILE A 225 12.41 -25.41 -1.80
C ILE A 225 11.23 -25.01 -2.68
N GLU A 226 10.63 -25.98 -3.35
CA GLU A 226 9.54 -25.78 -4.30
C GLU A 226 8.16 -25.85 -3.64
N ALA A 227 8.04 -26.55 -2.50
CA ALA A 227 6.77 -26.71 -1.81
C ALA A 227 6.88 -26.37 -0.31
N ILE A 228 5.88 -25.68 0.22
CA ILE A 228 5.65 -25.53 1.66
C ILE A 228 4.32 -26.22 1.98
N ALA A 229 4.34 -27.15 2.91
CA ALA A 229 3.17 -27.92 3.31
C ALA A 229 2.88 -27.70 4.80
N GLY A 230 1.69 -27.21 5.11
CA GLY A 230 1.15 -27.08 6.45
C GLY A 230 0.81 -28.43 7.08
N SER A 231 0.47 -28.37 8.37
CA SER A 231 0.10 -29.47 9.23
C SER A 231 -1.41 -29.78 9.16
N ASP A 232 -1.87 -30.80 9.88
CA ASP A 232 -3.32 -31.08 10.03
C ASP A 232 -4.05 -30.10 10.99
N ILE A 233 -3.34 -29.12 11.54
CA ILE A 233 -3.83 -28.09 12.48
C ILE A 233 -3.64 -26.71 11.82
N SER A 234 -4.21 -25.65 12.40
CA SER A 234 -4.02 -24.27 11.93
C SER A 234 -2.56 -23.84 11.86
N ASP A 235 -2.16 -23.36 10.68
CA ASP A 235 -0.84 -22.82 10.41
C ASP A 235 -0.88 -21.33 10.04
N GLU A 236 0.02 -20.55 10.64
CA GLU A 236 0.26 -19.14 10.30
C GLU A 236 1.66 -19.00 9.68
N ILE A 237 1.73 -19.03 8.35
CA ILE A 237 2.98 -19.04 7.58
C ILE A 237 3.39 -17.60 7.26
N ILE A 238 4.57 -17.16 7.68
CA ILE A 238 5.12 -15.84 7.36
C ILE A 238 6.32 -16.02 6.45
N ILE A 239 6.28 -15.39 5.28
CA ILE A 239 7.30 -15.52 4.23
C ILE A 239 7.50 -14.19 3.51
N SER A 240 8.72 -13.87 3.09
CA SER A 240 8.96 -12.67 2.29
C SER A 240 8.65 -12.89 0.80
N GLY A 241 8.37 -11.80 0.08
CA GLY A 241 8.27 -11.84 -1.39
C GLY A 241 9.52 -12.37 -2.09
N GLU A 242 10.71 -12.16 -1.49
CA GLU A 242 11.99 -12.69 -2.01
C GLU A 242 12.09 -14.21 -1.82
N GLN A 243 11.77 -14.71 -0.63
CA GLN A 243 11.76 -16.16 -0.33
C GLN A 243 10.74 -16.93 -1.17
N LEU A 244 9.63 -16.27 -1.53
CA LEU A 244 8.58 -16.84 -2.36
C LEU A 244 9.04 -17.16 -3.80
N LEU A 245 10.12 -16.54 -4.32
CA LEU A 245 10.51 -16.67 -5.74
C LEU A 245 10.71 -18.13 -6.17
N GLY A 246 11.35 -18.95 -5.33
CA GLY A 246 11.60 -20.38 -5.60
C GLY A 246 10.43 -21.32 -5.30
N VAL A 247 9.44 -20.87 -4.52
CA VAL A 247 8.34 -21.72 -4.04
C VAL A 247 7.21 -21.80 -5.08
N GLY A 248 6.95 -22.97 -5.63
CA GLY A 248 5.87 -23.22 -6.59
C GLY A 248 4.51 -23.53 -5.95
N ALA A 249 4.51 -24.11 -4.74
CA ALA A 249 3.29 -24.50 -4.04
C ALA A 249 3.35 -24.14 -2.55
N ILE A 250 2.23 -23.64 -2.02
CA ILE A 250 2.00 -23.46 -0.58
C ILE A 250 0.64 -24.07 -0.26
N ASP A 251 0.66 -25.13 0.53
CA ASP A 251 -0.53 -25.74 1.08
C ASP A 251 -0.64 -25.40 2.56
N GLY A 252 -1.76 -24.84 2.99
CA GLY A 252 -2.04 -24.56 4.40
C GLY A 252 -2.24 -25.81 5.26
N GLY A 253 -2.41 -26.98 4.65
CA GLY A 253 -2.66 -28.23 5.38
C GLY A 253 -4.15 -28.45 5.69
N GLY A 254 -4.47 -28.89 6.90
CA GLY A 254 -5.80 -29.32 7.35
C GLY A 254 -6.88 -28.21 7.38
N GLU A 255 -8.12 -28.58 7.74
CA GLU A 255 -9.32 -27.74 7.50
C GLU A 255 -9.60 -26.62 8.54
N VAL A 256 -8.64 -26.22 9.38
CA VAL A 256 -8.89 -25.21 10.41
C VAL A 256 -7.95 -24.03 10.23
N TYR A 257 -8.49 -22.84 9.92
CA TYR A 257 -7.84 -21.51 9.87
C TYR A 257 -6.34 -21.49 9.56
N ASN A 258 -5.98 -21.46 8.27
CA ASN A 258 -4.59 -21.23 7.84
C ASN A 258 -4.40 -19.82 7.29
N GLY A 259 -3.37 -19.11 7.74
CA GLY A 259 -3.03 -17.77 7.30
C GLY A 259 -1.66 -17.72 6.63
N LEU A 260 -1.57 -16.89 5.59
CA LEU A 260 -0.36 -16.65 4.82
C LEU A 260 -0.01 -15.17 4.88
N HIS A 261 1.10 -14.84 5.52
CA HIS A 261 1.54 -13.47 5.80
C HIS A 261 2.75 -13.15 4.95
N PHE A 262 2.66 -12.06 4.18
CA PHE A 262 3.75 -11.60 3.34
C PHE A 262 4.44 -10.37 3.90
N THR A 263 5.77 -10.41 3.91
CA THR A 263 6.62 -9.24 4.11
C THR A 263 7.29 -8.83 2.79
N GLY A 264 7.65 -7.55 2.67
CA GLY A 264 8.24 -6.98 1.46
C GLY A 264 7.19 -6.37 0.52
N THR A 265 7.69 -5.67 -0.50
CA THR A 265 6.85 -4.84 -1.38
C THR A 265 6.37 -5.56 -2.64
N ASP A 266 7.05 -6.60 -3.11
CA ASP A 266 6.74 -7.27 -4.37
C ASP A 266 6.40 -8.74 -4.11
N ILE A 267 5.12 -9.08 -4.22
CA ILE A 267 4.59 -10.41 -3.92
C ILE A 267 3.93 -10.96 -5.18
N ASN A 268 4.45 -12.06 -5.71
CA ASN A 268 3.95 -12.65 -6.95
C ASN A 268 3.48 -14.10 -6.75
N LEU A 269 2.16 -14.30 -6.76
CA LEU A 269 1.50 -15.60 -6.70
C LEU A 269 1.08 -16.13 -8.08
N THR A 270 1.42 -15.44 -9.17
CA THR A 270 1.14 -15.87 -10.54
C THR A 270 1.70 -17.26 -10.79
N GLY A 271 0.86 -18.17 -11.29
CA GLY A 271 1.23 -19.57 -11.58
C GLY A 271 1.58 -20.45 -10.38
N LYS A 272 1.46 -19.95 -9.13
CA LYS A 272 1.72 -20.74 -7.92
C LYS A 272 0.45 -21.46 -7.45
N THR A 273 0.62 -22.66 -6.90
CA THR A 273 -0.49 -23.44 -6.33
C THR A 273 -0.65 -23.08 -4.86
N ILE A 274 -1.72 -22.36 -4.51
CA ILE A 274 -2.02 -21.97 -3.12
C ILE A 274 -3.32 -22.64 -2.70
N THR A 275 -3.25 -23.57 -1.74
CA THR A 275 -4.40 -24.37 -1.28
C THR A 275 -4.56 -24.28 0.23
N ASN A 276 -5.78 -24.55 0.71
CA ASN A 276 -6.13 -24.57 2.13
C ASN A 276 -5.80 -23.29 2.93
N ILE A 277 -5.54 -22.17 2.26
CA ILE A 277 -5.36 -20.85 2.88
C ILE A 277 -6.72 -20.17 3.06
N THR A 278 -6.99 -19.72 4.28
CA THR A 278 -8.21 -18.98 4.65
C THR A 278 -8.02 -17.47 4.62
N ARG A 279 -6.78 -16.99 4.80
CA ARG A 279 -6.44 -15.57 4.85
C ARG A 279 -5.05 -15.31 4.28
N ILE A 280 -4.91 -14.27 3.47
CA ILE A 280 -3.63 -13.73 3.01
C ILE A 280 -3.48 -12.32 3.61
N GLU A 281 -2.37 -12.02 4.26
CA GLU A 281 -2.16 -10.72 4.91
C GLU A 281 -0.86 -10.06 4.44
N LEU A 282 -0.96 -8.80 3.99
CA LEU A 282 0.18 -7.96 3.65
C LEU A 282 0.65 -7.24 4.93
N LYS A 283 1.96 -7.34 5.23
CA LYS A 283 2.56 -6.80 6.47
C LYS A 283 3.51 -5.62 6.22
N THR A 284 3.58 -5.11 4.99
CA THR A 284 4.49 -4.04 4.60
C THR A 284 3.72 -2.98 3.82
N ASP A 285 3.98 -1.69 4.10
CA ASP A 285 3.40 -0.59 3.34
C ASP A 285 3.86 -0.62 1.88
N ASN A 286 2.98 -0.19 0.99
CA ASN A 286 3.17 -0.17 -0.46
C ASN A 286 3.43 -1.57 -1.05
N ALA A 287 2.89 -2.62 -0.42
CA ALA A 287 2.97 -3.96 -0.94
C ALA A 287 2.08 -4.12 -2.17
N ALA A 288 2.64 -4.69 -3.23
CA ALA A 288 1.95 -5.06 -4.45
C ALA A 288 1.88 -6.60 -4.55
N ILE A 289 0.67 -7.13 -4.46
CA ILE A 289 0.41 -8.55 -4.66
C ILE A 289 -0.20 -8.80 -6.04
N THR A 290 0.42 -9.70 -6.81
CA THR A 290 -0.06 -10.13 -8.13
C THR A 290 -0.47 -11.60 -8.08
N LEU A 291 -1.65 -11.93 -8.61
CA LEU A 291 -2.18 -13.29 -8.62
C LEU A 291 -3.14 -13.56 -9.80
N ASP A 292 -3.43 -14.83 -10.04
CA ASP A 292 -4.31 -15.28 -11.15
C ASP A 292 -5.66 -15.84 -10.69
N ASN A 293 -5.90 -15.91 -9.38
CA ASN A 293 -7.04 -16.60 -8.78
C ASN A 293 -7.96 -15.64 -8.02
N GLU A 294 -9.20 -15.53 -8.49
CA GLU A 294 -10.20 -14.62 -7.91
C GLU A 294 -10.59 -14.97 -6.47
N ASP A 295 -10.67 -16.25 -6.12
CA ASP A 295 -11.00 -16.70 -4.75
C ASP A 295 -9.87 -16.40 -3.76
N LEU A 296 -8.62 -16.46 -4.21
CA LEU A 296 -7.47 -16.01 -3.41
C LEU A 296 -7.46 -14.50 -3.26
N ALA A 297 -7.83 -13.74 -4.31
CA ALA A 297 -7.86 -12.27 -4.25
C ALA A 297 -8.77 -11.80 -3.09
N LYS A 298 -9.96 -12.40 -2.98
CA LYS A 298 -10.96 -12.09 -1.94
C LYS A 298 -10.50 -12.40 -0.50
N LYS A 299 -9.40 -13.13 -0.34
CA LYS A 299 -8.80 -13.48 0.96
C LYS A 299 -7.66 -12.55 1.37
N VAL A 300 -7.30 -11.55 0.56
CA VAL A 300 -6.18 -10.63 0.83
C VAL A 300 -6.60 -9.49 1.77
N TYR A 301 -5.79 -9.22 2.79
CA TYR A 301 -5.97 -8.14 3.76
C TYR A 301 -4.72 -7.28 3.86
N ALA A 302 -4.91 -5.99 4.11
CA ALA A 302 -3.88 -4.96 4.24
C ALA A 302 -4.29 -3.85 5.24
N ARG A 303 -5.05 -4.19 6.29
CA ARG A 303 -5.65 -3.20 7.21
C ARG A 303 -4.68 -2.37 8.05
N PHE A 304 -3.44 -2.84 8.18
CA PHE A 304 -2.43 -2.22 9.04
C PHE A 304 -1.36 -1.50 8.23
N THR A 305 -1.52 -1.45 6.92
CA THR A 305 -0.54 -0.96 5.95
C THR A 305 -1.21 0.03 4.99
N GLN A 306 -0.43 0.89 4.35
CA GLN A 306 -0.91 1.93 3.43
C GLN A 306 -0.26 1.78 2.04
N GLY A 307 -0.92 2.25 0.99
CA GLY A 307 -0.39 2.20 -0.38
C GLY A 307 -0.50 0.83 -1.07
N ASP A 308 -1.18 -0.13 -0.47
CA ASP A 308 -1.16 -1.51 -0.94
C ASP A 308 -1.99 -1.75 -2.19
N LYS A 309 -1.49 -2.62 -3.06
CA LYS A 309 -2.04 -2.88 -4.38
C LYS A 309 -2.29 -4.36 -4.61
N LEU A 310 -3.49 -4.69 -5.09
CA LEU A 310 -3.83 -6.00 -5.61
C LEU A 310 -3.93 -5.95 -7.14
N VAL A 311 -3.22 -6.84 -7.82
CA VAL A 311 -3.29 -7.06 -9.27
C VAL A 311 -3.77 -8.48 -9.53
N LEU A 312 -4.95 -8.61 -10.13
CA LEU A 312 -5.50 -9.88 -10.58
C LEU A 312 -5.28 -9.97 -12.10
N ASN A 313 -4.42 -10.86 -12.58
CA ASN A 313 -4.11 -10.97 -14.00
C ASN A 313 -5.26 -11.55 -14.83
N ALA A 314 -6.12 -12.36 -14.21
CA ALA A 314 -7.24 -13.04 -14.85
C ALA A 314 -8.47 -13.05 -13.93
N GLY A 315 -9.65 -12.78 -14.49
CA GLY A 315 -10.90 -12.63 -13.73
C GLY A 315 -11.37 -11.19 -13.66
N ARG A 316 -12.55 -10.97 -13.09
CA ARG A 316 -13.17 -9.64 -12.91
C ARG A 316 -13.79 -9.57 -11.54
N LEU A 317 -13.69 -8.41 -10.91
CA LEU A 317 -14.30 -8.14 -9.61
C LEU A 317 -15.46 -7.18 -9.81
N ASP A 318 -16.62 -7.51 -9.25
CA ASP A 318 -17.75 -6.59 -9.22
C ASP A 318 -17.57 -5.47 -8.16
N ASP A 319 -18.47 -4.49 -8.15
CA ASP A 319 -18.33 -3.34 -7.25
C ASP A 319 -18.45 -3.74 -5.76
N VAL A 320 -19.21 -4.79 -5.44
CA VAL A 320 -19.37 -5.29 -4.06
C VAL A 320 -18.09 -5.97 -3.59
N GLU A 321 -17.47 -6.77 -4.46
CA GLU A 321 -16.20 -7.46 -4.18
C GLU A 321 -15.04 -6.48 -4.04
N ARG A 322 -15.00 -5.44 -4.88
CA ARG A 322 -13.99 -4.38 -4.78
C ARG A 322 -14.14 -3.57 -3.51
N LEU A 323 -15.36 -3.20 -3.14
CA LEU A 323 -15.63 -2.53 -1.86
C LEU A 323 -15.24 -3.40 -0.67
N ALA A 324 -15.46 -4.72 -0.74
CA ALA A 324 -15.00 -5.64 0.29
C ALA A 324 -13.47 -5.67 0.40
N LEU A 325 -12.74 -5.67 -0.72
CA LEU A 325 -11.27 -5.60 -0.74
C LEU A 325 -10.73 -4.27 -0.20
N HIS A 326 -11.38 -3.15 -0.55
CA HIS A 326 -11.05 -1.85 0.04
C HIS A 326 -11.25 -1.86 1.56
N ARG A 327 -12.36 -2.43 2.06
CA ARG A 327 -12.59 -2.70 3.51
C ARG A 327 -11.61 -3.68 4.16
N GLN A 328 -10.93 -4.48 3.35
CA GLN A 328 -9.84 -5.35 3.79
C GLN A 328 -8.50 -4.60 3.82
N GLY A 329 -8.45 -3.33 3.40
CA GLY A 329 -7.30 -2.43 3.48
C GLY A 329 -6.57 -2.23 2.15
N ILE A 330 -6.99 -2.88 1.06
CA ILE A 330 -6.33 -2.74 -0.24
C ILE A 330 -6.65 -1.37 -0.83
N GLU A 331 -5.61 -0.60 -1.13
CA GLU A 331 -5.77 0.76 -1.66
C GLU A 331 -6.11 0.75 -3.13
N THR A 332 -5.30 0.06 -3.95
CA THR A 332 -5.48 -0.01 -5.39
C THR A 332 -5.76 -1.43 -5.85
N ILE A 333 -6.82 -1.62 -6.64
CA ILE A 333 -7.20 -2.91 -7.19
C ILE A 333 -7.17 -2.81 -8.72
N VAL A 334 -6.45 -3.70 -9.40
CA VAL A 334 -6.47 -3.84 -10.85
C VAL A 334 -6.94 -5.25 -11.19
N ASP A 335 -8.06 -5.39 -11.91
CA ASP A 335 -8.57 -6.70 -12.33
C ASP A 335 -8.06 -7.14 -13.72
N GLY A 336 -8.35 -8.39 -14.11
CA GLY A 336 -7.89 -8.95 -15.38
C GLY A 336 -8.55 -8.30 -16.61
N GLY A 337 -9.60 -7.49 -16.41
CA GLY A 337 -10.18 -6.63 -17.43
C GLY A 337 -9.46 -5.27 -17.58
N GLY A 338 -8.47 -5.00 -16.74
CA GLY A 338 -7.75 -3.72 -16.66
C GLY A 338 -8.50 -2.63 -15.88
N ARG A 339 -9.59 -2.97 -15.18
CA ARG A 339 -10.32 -1.98 -14.37
C ARG A 339 -9.55 -1.71 -13.09
N SER A 340 -9.20 -0.44 -12.90
CA SER A 340 -8.55 0.07 -11.70
C SER A 340 -9.52 0.87 -10.83
N THR A 341 -9.49 0.64 -9.52
CA THR A 341 -10.13 1.50 -8.49
C THR A 341 -9.11 1.71 -7.39
N THR A 342 -9.13 2.90 -6.84
CA THR A 342 -8.30 3.30 -5.71
C THR A 342 -9.24 3.90 -4.68
N HIS A 343 -9.05 3.59 -3.39
CA HIS A 343 -9.72 4.22 -2.25
C HIS A 343 -8.64 4.86 -1.37
N ILE A 344 -8.67 6.18 -1.22
CA ILE A 344 -7.76 6.93 -0.35
C ILE A 344 -8.49 7.43 0.90
N ALA A 345 -7.74 7.76 1.95
CA ALA A 345 -8.34 8.37 3.13
C ALA A 345 -9.05 9.69 2.75
N PRO A 346 -10.15 10.03 3.43
CA PRO A 346 -10.87 11.27 3.15
C PRO A 346 -9.98 12.49 3.37
N LEU A 347 -10.15 13.53 2.57
CA LEU A 347 -9.43 14.79 2.75
C LEU A 347 -10.33 15.80 3.47
N ILE A 348 -9.95 16.13 4.70
CA ILE A 348 -10.52 17.26 5.44
C ILE A 348 -9.54 18.44 5.37
N ALA A 349 -9.97 19.53 4.75
CA ALA A 349 -9.22 20.79 4.74
C ALA A 349 -9.91 21.83 5.64
N ASN A 350 -9.15 22.84 6.06
CA ASN A 350 -9.63 23.96 6.89
C ASN A 350 -10.19 23.59 8.29
N LEU A 351 -9.80 22.45 8.86
CA LEU A 351 -10.18 22.09 10.24
C LEU A 351 -8.97 21.92 11.17
N GLY A 352 -7.88 21.36 10.63
CA GLY A 352 -6.66 21.11 11.41
C GLY A 352 -5.99 22.39 11.89
N GLY A 353 -5.73 22.46 13.19
CA GLY A 353 -5.07 23.59 13.85
C GLY A 353 -6.02 24.69 14.27
N ASP A 354 -7.32 24.55 14.03
CA ASP A 354 -8.32 25.53 14.46
C ASP A 354 -8.27 25.74 15.96
N GLN A 355 -8.56 26.96 16.38
CA GLN A 355 -8.58 27.35 17.77
C GLN A 355 -9.93 27.99 18.09
N VAL A 356 -10.51 27.61 19.23
CA VAL A 356 -11.82 28.09 19.68
C VAL A 356 -11.74 28.51 21.14
N ALA A 357 -12.29 29.68 21.47
CA ALA A 357 -12.31 30.19 22.84
C ALA A 357 -13.61 29.78 23.55
N SER A 358 -13.51 28.92 24.57
CA SER A 358 -14.67 28.55 25.39
C SER A 358 -14.72 29.37 26.69
N THR A 359 -15.91 29.89 27.01
CA THR A 359 -16.19 30.53 28.31
C THR A 359 -16.82 29.56 29.32
N GLY A 360 -16.83 28.26 29.01
CA GLY A 360 -17.37 27.19 29.85
C GLY A 360 -18.64 26.57 29.28
N ASN A 361 -19.80 26.86 29.89
CA ASN A 361 -21.06 26.15 29.63
C ASN A 361 -21.72 26.43 28.26
N THR A 362 -21.22 27.39 27.50
CA THR A 362 -21.76 27.74 26.18
C THR A 362 -21.07 26.90 25.10
N PRO A 363 -21.82 26.14 24.27
CA PRO A 363 -21.24 25.43 23.12
C PRO A 363 -20.51 26.38 22.17
N VAL A 364 -19.31 25.99 21.77
CA VAL A 364 -18.53 26.62 20.70
C VAL A 364 -18.40 25.66 19.54
N LEU A 365 -18.48 26.16 18.30
CA LEU A 365 -18.22 25.36 17.10
C LEU A 365 -16.74 24.98 17.07
N LEU A 366 -16.44 23.74 16.72
CA LEU A 366 -15.05 23.27 16.56
C LEU A 366 -14.44 23.73 15.24
N ASP A 367 -15.25 23.88 14.20
CA ASP A 367 -14.89 24.62 12.99
C ASP A 367 -15.18 26.11 13.22
N ALA A 368 -14.16 26.83 13.71
CA ALA A 368 -14.28 28.23 14.13
C ALA A 368 -14.63 29.17 12.98
N GLY A 369 -14.31 28.81 11.73
CA GLY A 369 -14.60 29.60 10.54
C GLY A 369 -15.81 29.11 9.74
N SER A 370 -16.42 27.99 10.13
CA SER A 370 -17.46 27.29 9.36
C SER A 370 -17.05 27.04 7.91
N ASN A 371 -15.76 26.73 7.72
CA ASN A 371 -15.10 26.67 6.42
C ASN A 371 -14.37 25.34 6.18
N ALA A 372 -14.54 24.35 7.08
CA ALA A 372 -14.06 23.00 6.84
C ALA A 372 -14.64 22.45 5.53
N THR A 373 -13.78 21.91 4.67
CA THR A 373 -14.19 21.27 3.41
C THR A 373 -13.81 19.81 3.44
N LEU A 374 -14.67 18.97 2.86
CA LEU A 374 -14.48 17.53 2.77
C LEU A 374 -14.48 17.13 1.31
N SER A 375 -13.53 16.28 0.93
CA SER A 375 -13.54 15.59 -0.34
C SER A 375 -13.07 14.16 -0.15
N ASP A 376 -13.65 13.23 -0.88
CA ASP A 376 -13.27 11.82 -0.87
C ASP A 376 -13.33 11.27 -2.31
N ASP A 377 -12.64 10.18 -2.61
CA ASP A 377 -12.60 9.63 -3.97
C ASP A 377 -13.84 8.80 -4.31
N ASP A 378 -14.52 8.23 -3.31
CA ASP A 378 -15.79 7.51 -3.48
C ASP A 378 -17.00 8.25 -2.87
N GLY A 379 -16.75 9.22 -1.97
CA GLY A 379 -17.77 10.04 -1.33
C GLY A 379 -18.63 9.30 -0.30
N GLN A 380 -18.19 8.13 0.16
CA GLN A 380 -18.87 7.25 1.11
C GLN A 380 -18.12 7.17 2.44
N PHE A 381 -18.84 7.46 3.51
CA PHE A 381 -18.26 7.56 4.85
C PHE A 381 -18.90 6.58 5.81
N LEU A 382 -18.12 6.11 6.78
CA LEU A 382 -18.55 5.11 7.76
C LEU A 382 -18.77 5.73 9.15
N GLU A 383 -17.79 6.46 9.64
CA GLU A 383 -17.77 6.91 11.04
C GLU A 383 -17.10 8.27 11.18
N LEU A 384 -17.71 9.16 11.96
CA LEU A 384 -17.10 10.39 12.46
C LEU A 384 -16.99 10.30 13.98
N LYS A 385 -15.77 10.36 14.49
CA LYS A 385 -15.45 10.26 15.91
C LYS A 385 -14.79 11.55 16.39
N VAL A 386 -15.23 12.03 17.55
CA VAL A 386 -14.70 13.25 18.19
C VAL A 386 -14.37 12.93 19.63
N SER A 387 -13.14 13.24 20.06
CA SER A 387 -12.69 12.92 21.42
C SER A 387 -11.68 13.92 21.95
N VAL A 388 -11.53 14.01 23.27
CA VAL A 388 -10.43 14.77 23.88
C VAL A 388 -9.16 13.90 23.89
N THR A 389 -8.05 14.45 23.42
CA THR A 389 -6.77 13.73 23.37
C THR A 389 -6.23 13.52 24.79
N GLY A 390 -5.90 12.27 25.11
CA GLY A 390 -5.11 11.92 26.31
C GLY A 390 -5.84 12.04 27.65
N ARG A 391 -7.16 12.28 27.69
CA ARG A 391 -7.93 12.26 28.94
C ARG A 391 -9.40 11.93 28.74
N THR A 392 -10.05 11.48 29.82
CA THR A 392 -11.51 11.31 29.89
C THR A 392 -12.07 12.17 31.03
N SER A 393 -13.23 12.78 30.78
CA SER A 393 -13.94 13.61 31.75
C SER A 393 -15.41 13.70 31.37
N SER A 394 -16.29 13.54 32.35
CA SER A 394 -17.72 13.75 32.16
C SER A 394 -18.11 15.22 32.01
N ASN A 395 -17.15 16.14 32.15
CA ASN A 395 -17.40 17.57 31.97
C ASN A 395 -17.17 18.04 30.53
N ASP A 396 -16.52 17.23 29.70
CA ASP A 396 -16.35 17.51 28.28
C ASP A 396 -17.58 17.03 27.54
N VAL A 397 -18.33 17.96 26.95
CA VAL A 397 -19.58 17.64 26.27
C VAL A 397 -19.47 18.05 24.82
N PHE A 398 -19.60 17.06 23.94
CA PHE A 398 -19.73 17.25 22.50
C PHE A 398 -21.20 17.33 22.11
N SER A 399 -21.54 18.13 21.11
CA SER A 399 -22.90 18.24 20.56
C SER A 399 -22.88 18.66 19.08
N LEU A 400 -24.04 18.67 18.44
CA LEU A 400 -24.22 19.20 17.09
C LEU A 400 -25.03 20.50 17.12
N SER A 401 -24.56 21.53 16.42
CA SER A 401 -25.26 22.80 16.28
C SER A 401 -26.35 22.74 15.21
N SER A 402 -27.53 23.27 15.53
CA SER A 402 -28.63 23.41 14.57
C SER A 402 -28.48 24.57 13.59
N SER A 403 -27.50 25.46 13.82
CA SER A 403 -27.21 26.60 12.94
C SER A 403 -26.84 26.16 11.51
N SER A 404 -26.34 24.94 11.34
CA SER A 404 -25.93 24.37 10.06
C SER A 404 -27.04 23.57 9.35
N GLY A 405 -28.28 23.63 9.87
CA GLY A 405 -29.43 22.86 9.36
C GLY A 405 -29.40 21.38 9.73
N VAL A 406 -28.57 21.02 10.71
CA VAL A 406 -28.46 19.68 11.30
C VAL A 406 -29.42 19.59 12.49
N THR A 407 -30.17 18.51 12.58
CA THR A 407 -31.05 18.26 13.73
C THR A 407 -30.83 16.85 14.26
N VAL A 408 -30.99 16.66 15.57
CA VAL A 408 -30.92 15.35 16.21
C VAL A 408 -32.29 15.06 16.80
N ASP A 409 -32.89 13.94 16.42
CA ASP A 409 -34.19 13.53 16.95
C ASP A 409 -34.06 12.81 18.31
N GLN A 410 -35.20 12.48 18.91
CA GLN A 410 -35.26 11.81 20.22
C GLN A 410 -34.67 10.39 20.24
N TYR A 411 -34.40 9.80 19.08
CA TYR A 411 -33.80 8.48 18.92
C TYR A 411 -32.30 8.56 18.60
N GLY A 412 -31.73 9.77 18.52
CA GLY A 412 -30.34 9.99 18.15
C GLY A 412 -30.09 9.97 16.63
N ASN A 413 -31.13 9.98 15.80
CA ASN A 413 -30.93 10.11 14.36
C ASN A 413 -30.59 11.55 14.02
N ILE A 414 -29.55 11.73 13.21
CA ILE A 414 -29.08 13.01 12.73
C ILE A 414 -29.69 13.25 11.35
N ARG A 415 -30.37 14.38 11.19
CA ARG A 415 -31.13 14.72 10.00
C ARG A 415 -30.69 16.05 9.41
N ILE A 416 -30.60 16.10 8.09
CA ILE A 416 -30.35 17.33 7.31
C ILE A 416 -31.53 17.49 6.35
N GLY A 417 -32.39 18.48 6.62
CA GLY A 417 -33.71 18.55 5.99
C GLY A 417 -34.57 17.35 6.41
N ASP A 418 -35.16 16.66 5.43
CA ASP A 418 -36.05 15.51 5.66
C ASP A 418 -35.33 14.15 5.60
N GLN A 419 -34.01 14.13 5.39
CA GLN A 419 -33.22 12.90 5.28
C GLN A 419 -32.47 12.62 6.58
N THR A 420 -32.46 11.36 7.01
CA THR A 420 -31.52 10.86 8.02
C THR A 420 -30.18 10.62 7.34
N VAL A 421 -29.11 11.20 7.89
CA VAL A 421 -27.77 11.14 7.31
C VAL A 421 -26.78 10.39 8.19
N ALA A 422 -27.09 10.24 9.47
CA ALA A 422 -26.26 9.55 10.43
C ALA A 422 -27.07 9.21 11.69
N SER A 423 -26.47 8.43 12.59
CA SER A 423 -27.00 8.17 13.92
C SER A 423 -25.91 8.36 14.97
N LEU A 424 -26.29 8.95 16.10
CA LEU A 424 -25.39 9.12 17.25
C LEU A 424 -25.23 7.78 17.97
N PHE A 425 -24.01 7.27 18.09
CA PHE A 425 -23.71 6.01 18.74
C PHE A 425 -22.80 6.27 19.95
N GLY A 426 -23.38 6.37 21.15
CA GLY A 426 -22.63 6.78 22.33
C GLY A 426 -22.37 8.30 22.37
N GLY A 427 -22.19 8.83 23.58
CA GLY A 427 -22.31 10.26 23.86
C GLY A 427 -23.52 10.55 24.76
N SER A 428 -23.54 9.96 25.96
CA SER A 428 -24.30 10.56 27.08
C SER A 428 -23.69 11.93 27.37
N GLU A 429 -24.43 12.84 28.04
CA GLU A 429 -23.94 14.16 28.52
C GLU A 429 -22.69 14.10 29.44
N THR A 430 -22.06 12.92 29.56
CA THR A 430 -20.97 12.56 30.46
C THR A 430 -19.84 11.77 29.76
N ALA A 431 -19.83 11.64 28.42
CA ALA A 431 -18.80 10.91 27.69
C ALA A 431 -17.81 11.88 27.02
N SER A 432 -16.51 11.68 27.26
CA SER A 432 -15.41 12.45 26.64
C SER A 432 -15.14 12.09 25.17
N GLU A 433 -16.12 11.45 24.54
CA GLU A 433 -16.10 10.99 23.16
C GLU A 433 -17.54 11.02 22.62
N MET A 434 -17.66 11.38 21.35
CA MET A 434 -18.87 11.26 20.55
C MET A 434 -18.54 10.49 19.28
N THR A 435 -19.33 9.46 18.98
CA THR A 435 -19.23 8.69 17.74
C THR A 435 -20.52 8.83 16.95
N ILE A 436 -20.37 9.08 15.66
CA ILE A 436 -21.47 9.25 14.73
C ILE A 436 -21.28 8.23 13.61
N HIS A 437 -22.22 7.29 13.49
CA HIS A 437 -22.25 6.34 12.39
C HIS A 437 -22.98 6.98 11.22
N ILE A 438 -22.29 7.10 10.09
CA ILE A 438 -22.80 7.75 8.89
C ILE A 438 -23.64 6.75 8.10
N ASP A 439 -24.80 7.20 7.62
CA ASP A 439 -25.67 6.38 6.78
C ASP A 439 -25.02 6.19 5.41
N GLU A 440 -25.09 4.98 4.84
CA GLU A 440 -24.49 4.64 3.54
C GLU A 440 -25.03 5.51 2.38
N THR A 441 -26.17 6.17 2.57
CA THR A 441 -26.78 7.07 1.57
C THR A 441 -26.40 8.54 1.77
N ALA A 442 -25.66 8.88 2.83
CA ALA A 442 -25.24 10.25 3.09
C ALA A 442 -24.26 10.75 2.02
N THR A 443 -24.55 11.91 1.46
CA THR A 443 -23.65 12.56 0.49
C THR A 443 -22.48 13.24 1.20
N GLU A 444 -21.35 13.38 0.51
CA GLU A 444 -20.19 14.17 0.98
C GLU A 444 -20.58 15.56 1.51
N ALA A 445 -21.45 16.28 0.80
CA ALA A 445 -21.91 17.60 1.24
C ALA A 445 -22.73 17.55 2.56
N GLN A 446 -23.42 16.45 2.85
CA GLN A 446 -24.12 16.24 4.11
C GLN A 446 -23.15 15.90 5.24
N VAL A 447 -22.14 15.07 4.98
CA VAL A 447 -21.08 14.76 5.95
C VAL A 447 -20.21 15.98 6.25
N GLN A 448 -19.94 16.82 5.24
CA GLN A 448 -19.27 18.10 5.45
C GLN A 448 -20.07 19.00 6.39
N LYS A 449 -21.41 19.10 6.22
CA LYS A 449 -22.26 19.86 7.16
C LYS A 449 -22.24 19.29 8.56
N LEU A 450 -22.15 17.97 8.70
CA LEU A 450 -22.02 17.32 9.99
C LEU A 450 -20.72 17.74 10.68
N LEU A 451 -19.60 17.67 9.96
CA LEU A 451 -18.28 18.10 10.42
C LEU A 451 -18.30 19.57 10.89
N GLN A 452 -18.90 20.46 10.07
CA GLN A 452 -19.06 21.89 10.36
C GLN A 452 -20.04 22.19 11.51
N SER A 453 -20.79 21.18 11.99
CA SER A 453 -21.78 21.35 13.07
C SER A 453 -21.26 20.88 14.43
N LEU A 454 -20.08 20.26 14.50
CA LEU A 454 -19.50 19.77 15.73
C LEU A 454 -19.26 20.93 16.72
N THR A 455 -19.66 20.72 17.97
CA THR A 455 -19.49 21.69 19.06
C THR A 455 -18.90 21.05 20.29
N TYR A 456 -18.27 21.88 21.12
CA TYR A 456 -17.75 21.52 22.43
C TYR A 456 -18.23 22.52 23.50
N ARG A 457 -18.53 22.03 24.69
CA ARG A 457 -18.63 22.84 25.92
C ARG A 457 -18.04 22.11 27.11
N HIS A 458 -17.63 22.87 28.12
CA HIS A 458 -17.22 22.34 29.41
C HIS A 458 -18.32 22.58 30.45
N SER A 459 -18.83 21.52 31.07
CA SER A 459 -20.09 21.56 31.87
C SER A 459 -19.96 22.18 33.27
N THR A 460 -18.74 22.42 33.76
CA THR A 460 -18.49 22.92 35.13
C THR A 460 -17.84 24.31 35.18
N GLY A 461 -17.68 24.98 34.03
CA GLY A 461 -17.13 26.34 33.95
C GLY A 461 -15.94 26.47 33.00
N ALA A 462 -15.13 27.52 33.16
CA ALA A 462 -13.96 27.76 32.31
C ALA A 462 -12.93 26.63 32.43
N LEU A 463 -12.15 26.46 31.36
CA LEU A 463 -11.06 25.49 31.31
C LEU A 463 -9.82 26.01 32.04
N ASP A 464 -9.19 25.13 32.83
CA ASP A 464 -7.93 25.43 33.53
C ASP A 464 -6.70 25.37 32.60
N GLN A 465 -6.81 24.66 31.47
CA GLN A 465 -5.78 24.52 30.44
C GLN A 465 -6.37 24.27 29.06
N ASN A 466 -5.60 24.53 28.02
CA ASN A 466 -6.00 24.23 26.64
C ASN A 466 -6.27 22.73 26.46
N LEU A 467 -7.21 22.41 25.57
CA LEU A 467 -7.59 21.05 25.23
C LEU A 467 -7.41 20.79 23.74
N GLU A 468 -6.86 19.63 23.42
CA GLU A 468 -6.80 19.15 22.05
C GLU A 468 -7.96 18.18 21.80
N ILE A 469 -8.83 18.55 20.88
CA ILE A 469 -9.93 17.70 20.41
C ILE A 469 -9.48 17.05 19.12
N LYS A 470 -9.47 15.72 19.10
CA LYS A 470 -9.21 14.90 17.93
C LYS A 470 -10.53 14.62 17.22
N ILE A 471 -10.57 14.90 15.92
CA ILE A 471 -11.69 14.61 15.02
C ILE A 471 -11.18 13.62 13.98
N GLU A 472 -11.82 12.46 13.90
CA GLU A 472 -11.46 11.35 13.02
C GLU A 472 -12.64 11.02 12.11
N LEU A 473 -12.43 11.02 10.79
CA LEU A 473 -13.42 10.61 9.81
C LEU A 473 -12.90 9.37 9.07
N THR A 474 -13.66 8.29 9.16
CA THR A 474 -13.35 7.01 8.52
C THR A 474 -14.29 6.78 7.35
N ASP A 475 -13.73 6.47 6.18
CA ASP A 475 -14.50 6.12 4.99
C ASP A 475 -15.04 4.68 5.03
N VAL A 476 -15.81 4.28 4.03
CA VAL A 476 -16.30 2.90 3.91
C VAL A 476 -15.22 1.88 3.57
N GLY A 477 -14.04 2.31 3.10
CA GLY A 477 -12.82 1.50 2.93
C GLY A 477 -12.07 1.27 4.24
N GLY A 478 -12.45 1.97 5.32
CA GLY A 478 -11.80 1.90 6.63
C GLY A 478 -10.56 2.79 6.76
N ARG A 479 -10.31 3.72 5.82
CA ARG A 479 -9.22 4.69 5.94
C ARG A 479 -9.70 5.93 6.68
N THR A 480 -8.82 6.49 7.51
CA THR A 480 -9.18 7.54 8.46
C THR A 480 -8.36 8.80 8.24
N ALA A 481 -9.04 9.94 8.15
CA ALA A 481 -8.44 11.26 8.27
C ALA A 481 -8.55 11.75 9.72
N SER A 482 -7.48 12.30 10.28
CA SER A 482 -7.44 12.79 11.66
C SER A 482 -6.95 14.22 11.73
N HIS A 483 -7.70 15.09 12.40
CA HIS A 483 -7.33 16.48 12.65
C HIS A 483 -7.52 16.85 14.12
N THR A 484 -6.72 17.83 14.57
CA THR A 484 -6.80 18.35 15.94
C THR A 484 -7.29 19.80 15.91
N VAL A 485 -8.25 20.10 16.78
CA VAL A 485 -8.74 21.46 17.11
C VAL A 485 -8.35 21.77 18.55
N THR A 486 -7.90 22.99 18.84
CA THR A 486 -7.57 23.42 20.20
C THR A 486 -8.71 24.25 20.80
N VAL A 487 -9.25 23.82 21.94
CA VAL A 487 -10.09 24.66 22.79
C VAL A 487 -9.18 25.41 23.77
N LEU A 488 -9.21 26.73 23.71
CA LEU A 488 -8.38 27.59 24.55
C LEU A 488 -8.95 27.70 25.96
N ALA A 489 -8.07 27.67 26.97
CA ALA A 489 -8.41 28.07 28.32
C ALA A 489 -8.68 29.58 28.39
N SER A 490 -9.66 29.97 29.19
CA SER A 490 -9.99 31.37 29.44
C SER A 490 -9.78 31.70 30.91
N THR A 491 -8.75 32.49 31.22
CA THR A 491 -8.46 32.99 32.59
C THR A 491 -9.13 34.33 32.90
N ASP A 492 -9.76 34.98 31.92
CA ASP A 492 -10.38 36.30 32.05
C ASP A 492 -11.73 36.35 31.30
N PRO A 493 -12.86 36.27 32.02
CA PRO A 493 -14.20 36.39 31.42
C PRO A 493 -14.50 37.77 30.79
N GLY A 494 -13.65 38.77 30.99
CA GLY A 494 -13.88 40.17 30.61
C GLY A 494 -13.02 40.72 29.47
N ASN A 495 -11.98 40.00 29.03
CA ASN A 495 -11.19 40.36 27.84
C ASN A 495 -11.12 39.18 26.88
N THR A 496 -12.11 39.13 25.99
CA THR A 496 -12.51 37.96 25.20
C THR A 496 -12.17 38.12 23.72
N ASN A 497 -11.02 38.72 23.39
CA ASN A 497 -10.66 38.93 21.98
C ASN A 497 -9.27 38.35 21.70
N VAL A 498 -9.27 37.13 21.18
CA VAL A 498 -8.13 36.36 20.73
C VAL A 498 -7.84 36.71 19.27
N ALA A 499 -6.57 36.73 18.89
CA ALA A 499 -6.17 36.96 17.50
C ALA A 499 -6.77 35.90 16.57
N PRO A 500 -7.12 36.27 15.32
CA PRO A 500 -7.31 35.30 14.26
C PRO A 500 -6.07 34.43 14.08
N THR A 501 -6.25 33.21 13.56
CA THR A 501 -5.20 32.24 13.27
C THR A 501 -5.43 31.59 11.90
N ASN A 502 -4.50 30.74 11.45
CA ASN A 502 -4.65 29.88 10.28
C ASN A 502 -5.07 30.59 8.98
N VAL A 503 -4.45 31.72 8.67
CA VAL A 503 -4.68 32.38 7.37
C VAL A 503 -4.23 31.44 6.25
N ARG A 504 -5.14 31.07 5.35
CA ARG A 504 -4.98 30.03 4.33
C ARG A 504 -5.52 30.50 2.98
N LEU A 505 -5.13 29.77 1.95
CA LEU A 505 -5.48 29.92 0.54
C LEU A 505 -6.00 28.57 0.03
N ASN A 506 -7.30 28.48 -0.28
CA ASN A 506 -7.98 27.21 -0.57
C ASN A 506 -7.72 26.12 0.51
N GLY A 507 -7.54 26.55 1.77
CA GLY A 507 -7.26 25.65 2.89
C GLY A 507 -5.79 25.26 3.11
N ASP A 508 -4.88 25.76 2.30
CA ASP A 508 -3.43 25.52 2.45
C ASP A 508 -2.66 26.84 2.58
N THR A 509 -1.39 26.78 2.98
CA THR A 509 -0.43 27.87 2.86
C THR A 509 0.21 27.93 1.47
N THR A 510 0.09 26.88 0.66
CA THR A 510 0.62 26.81 -0.70
C THR A 510 -0.44 26.31 -1.70
N VAL A 511 -0.57 26.97 -2.84
CA VAL A 511 -1.42 26.53 -3.95
C VAL A 511 -0.60 26.49 -5.23
N SER A 512 -0.97 25.63 -6.18
CA SER A 512 -0.36 25.60 -7.52
C SER A 512 -1.41 25.94 -8.58
N THR A 513 -1.00 26.67 -9.61
CA THR A 513 -1.87 27.02 -10.74
C THR A 513 -1.05 27.00 -12.03
N PRO A 514 -1.62 26.59 -13.17
CA PRO A 514 -0.92 26.70 -14.45
C PRO A 514 -0.67 28.14 -14.83
N GLU A 515 0.43 28.38 -15.55
CA GLU A 515 0.65 29.67 -16.19
C GLU A 515 -0.45 29.98 -17.21
N ASN A 516 -0.51 31.24 -17.66
CA ASN A 516 -1.48 31.71 -18.65
C ASN A 516 -2.97 31.44 -18.30
N THR A 517 -3.25 31.07 -17.04
CA THR A 517 -4.61 30.89 -16.52
C THR A 517 -5.00 32.04 -15.61
N ALA A 518 -6.31 32.33 -15.59
CA ALA A 518 -6.86 33.22 -14.59
C ALA A 518 -6.73 32.57 -13.20
N PHE A 519 -6.18 33.31 -12.24
CA PHE A 519 -6.02 32.81 -10.88
C PHE A 519 -7.02 33.49 -9.93
N ALA A 520 -7.73 32.66 -9.18
CA ALA A 520 -8.58 33.05 -8.06
C ALA A 520 -8.54 31.95 -6.99
N ALA A 521 -8.25 32.31 -5.75
CA ALA A 521 -8.24 31.37 -4.63
C ALA A 521 -8.93 31.99 -3.41
N ALA A 522 -9.71 31.19 -2.70
CA ALA A 522 -10.45 31.62 -1.52
C ALA A 522 -9.49 31.83 -0.35
N LEU A 523 -9.62 32.96 0.33
CA LEU A 523 -8.95 33.24 1.59
C LEU A 523 -9.81 32.77 2.74
N SER A 524 -9.19 32.04 3.66
CA SER A 524 -9.78 31.63 4.92
C SER A 524 -8.84 31.95 6.08
N ALA A 525 -9.41 32.06 7.27
CA ALA A 525 -8.73 32.17 8.54
C ALA A 525 -9.76 31.82 9.61
N THR A 526 -9.28 31.44 10.78
CA THR A 526 -10.12 31.13 11.92
C THR A 526 -10.01 32.21 12.97
N ASP A 527 -11.09 32.46 13.68
CA ASP A 527 -11.12 33.39 14.80
C ASP A 527 -11.61 32.63 16.03
N PRO A 528 -10.83 32.54 17.12
CA PRO A 528 -11.27 31.78 18.29
C PRO A 528 -12.55 32.32 18.92
N ASP A 529 -12.88 33.60 18.67
CA ASP A 529 -14.12 34.23 19.12
C ASP A 529 -15.25 34.18 18.08
N ASN A 530 -15.03 33.46 16.96
CA ASN A 530 -15.95 33.31 15.83
C ASN A 530 -16.42 34.67 15.25
N THR A 531 -15.51 35.64 15.19
CA THR A 531 -15.76 36.96 14.61
C THR A 531 -15.61 36.92 13.09
N THR A 532 -16.42 37.71 12.38
CA THR A 532 -16.26 37.85 10.92
C THR A 532 -14.94 38.52 10.57
N LEU A 533 -14.10 37.82 9.81
CA LEU A 533 -12.77 38.29 9.43
C LEU A 533 -12.75 39.11 8.14
N THR A 534 -11.81 40.05 8.11
CA THR A 534 -11.37 40.82 6.94
C THR A 534 -9.94 40.48 6.57
N PHE A 535 -9.62 40.53 5.27
CA PHE A 535 -8.29 40.21 4.74
C PHE A 535 -7.68 41.42 4.05
N SER A 536 -6.38 41.63 4.27
CA SER A 536 -5.58 42.68 3.66
C SER A 536 -4.16 42.18 3.44
N PHE A 537 -3.35 42.89 2.64
CA PHE A 537 -1.92 42.58 2.56
C PHE A 537 -1.15 43.26 3.69
N ASP A 538 -0.12 42.59 4.21
CA ASP A 538 0.84 43.21 5.10
C ASP A 538 1.78 44.11 4.28
N ALA A 539 1.47 45.41 4.25
CA ALA A 539 2.24 46.39 3.51
C ALA A 539 3.69 46.58 4.02
N SER A 540 4.03 46.07 5.21
CA SER A 540 5.39 46.10 5.74
C SER A 540 6.27 44.97 5.21
N ALA A 541 5.66 43.94 4.59
CA ALA A 541 6.37 42.80 4.03
C ALA A 541 6.98 43.08 2.65
N ALA A 542 7.86 42.19 2.20
CA ALA A 542 8.52 42.29 0.90
C ALA A 542 7.50 42.42 -0.25
N GLY A 543 7.83 43.28 -1.22
CA GLY A 543 6.93 43.56 -2.35
C GLY A 543 5.58 44.17 -1.95
N GLY A 544 5.49 44.82 -0.78
CA GLY A 544 4.24 45.39 -0.26
C GLY A 544 3.21 44.35 0.19
N GLY A 545 3.63 43.10 0.39
CA GLY A 545 2.77 41.98 0.76
C GLY A 545 1.98 41.36 -0.40
N ASN A 546 1.95 41.98 -1.58
CA ASN A 546 1.16 41.53 -2.74
C ASN A 546 2.03 41.15 -3.95
N ALA A 547 3.25 40.70 -3.69
CA ALA A 547 4.24 40.34 -4.71
C ALA A 547 4.48 41.44 -5.76
N GLY A 548 4.63 42.70 -5.33
CA GLY A 548 4.91 43.83 -6.22
C GLY A 548 3.72 44.25 -7.09
N GLY A 549 2.50 44.04 -6.60
CA GLY A 549 1.26 44.37 -7.32
C GLY A 549 0.77 43.29 -8.29
N MET A 550 1.29 42.06 -8.19
CA MET A 550 0.79 40.94 -8.99
C MET A 550 -0.59 40.47 -8.56
N PHE A 551 -0.92 40.58 -7.27
CA PHE A 551 -2.17 40.09 -6.71
C PHE A 551 -3.00 41.20 -6.06
N VAL A 552 -4.31 41.00 -6.06
CA VAL A 552 -5.32 41.81 -5.38
C VAL A 552 -6.20 40.93 -4.51
N ILE A 553 -6.69 41.49 -3.39
CA ILE A 553 -7.72 40.84 -2.57
C ILE A 553 -9.06 41.46 -2.93
N ASP A 554 -9.99 40.63 -3.39
CA ASP A 554 -11.39 40.98 -3.53
C ASP A 554 -12.07 40.87 -2.16
N ALA A 555 -12.32 42.01 -1.52
CA ALA A 555 -12.90 42.06 -0.19
C ALA A 555 -14.34 41.55 -0.13
N ALA A 556 -15.09 41.60 -1.24
CA ALA A 556 -16.48 41.14 -1.28
C ALA A 556 -16.56 39.61 -1.35
N THR A 557 -15.70 38.99 -2.16
CA THR A 557 -15.67 37.53 -2.33
C THR A 557 -14.63 36.84 -1.45
N LYS A 558 -13.83 37.59 -0.69
CA LYS A 558 -12.68 37.10 0.11
C LYS A 558 -11.74 36.22 -0.72
N GLN A 559 -11.44 36.64 -1.94
CA GLN A 559 -10.58 35.90 -2.85
C GLN A 559 -9.29 36.67 -3.15
N LEU A 560 -8.17 35.95 -3.18
CA LEU A 560 -6.94 36.42 -3.80
C LEU A 560 -7.04 36.20 -5.32
N LYS A 561 -6.80 37.24 -6.11
CA LYS A 561 -6.88 37.21 -7.58
C LYS A 561 -5.66 37.87 -8.20
N LEU A 562 -5.42 37.61 -9.48
CA LEU A 562 -4.47 38.43 -10.25
C LEU A 562 -4.97 39.87 -10.34
N ALA A 563 -4.04 40.81 -10.24
CA ALA A 563 -4.33 42.21 -10.53
C ALA A 563 -4.73 42.37 -12.01
N PRO A 564 -5.62 43.32 -12.35
CA PRO A 564 -6.05 43.52 -13.73
C PRO A 564 -4.89 43.68 -14.71
N GLY A 565 -4.89 42.90 -15.78
CA GLY A 565 -3.86 42.93 -16.83
C GLY A 565 -2.55 42.20 -16.48
N LYS A 566 -2.50 41.48 -15.36
CA LYS A 566 -1.38 40.59 -15.01
C LYS A 566 -1.65 39.16 -15.47
N THR A 567 -0.59 38.46 -15.85
CA THR A 567 -0.58 37.03 -16.19
C THR A 567 0.49 36.33 -15.35
N LEU A 568 0.29 35.03 -15.14
CA LEU A 568 1.33 34.14 -14.61
C LEU A 568 2.08 33.56 -15.80
N ASP A 569 3.39 33.53 -15.71
CA ASP A 569 4.34 33.11 -16.74
C ASP A 569 5.44 32.34 -16.01
N PHE A 570 5.56 31.04 -16.32
CA PHE A 570 6.44 30.12 -15.62
C PHE A 570 7.91 30.45 -15.86
N GLU A 571 8.27 30.81 -17.10
CA GLU A 571 9.62 31.22 -17.50
C GLU A 571 10.06 32.50 -16.78
N SER A 572 9.11 33.39 -16.51
CA SER A 572 9.37 34.62 -15.75
C SER A 572 9.52 34.35 -14.25
N ALA A 573 8.60 33.61 -13.64
CA ALA A 573 8.65 33.28 -12.22
C ALA A 573 7.84 32.01 -11.89
N GLN A 574 8.53 31.01 -11.35
CA GLN A 574 7.93 29.72 -10.97
C GLN A 574 7.10 29.78 -9.69
N SER A 575 7.24 30.84 -8.88
CA SER A 575 6.43 31.03 -7.68
C SER A 575 6.33 32.49 -7.25
N PHE A 576 5.26 32.79 -6.52
CA PHE A 576 5.01 34.07 -5.89
C PHE A 576 4.64 33.88 -4.42
N THR A 577 5.11 34.78 -3.55
CA THR A 577 4.71 34.81 -2.14
C THR A 577 3.94 36.09 -1.85
N VAL A 578 2.77 35.96 -1.21
CA VAL A 578 1.98 37.06 -0.67
C VAL A 578 1.90 36.96 0.85
N TYR A 579 1.80 38.10 1.52
CA TYR A 579 1.67 38.17 2.98
C TYR A 579 0.29 38.71 3.32
N VAL A 580 -0.62 37.81 3.70
CA VAL A 580 -2.02 38.16 3.97
C VAL A 580 -2.25 38.28 5.47
N LYS A 581 -2.82 39.40 5.85
CA LYS A 581 -3.23 39.76 7.20
C LYS A 581 -4.74 39.55 7.37
N ALA A 582 -5.13 38.68 8.30
CA ALA A 582 -6.51 38.52 8.76
C ALA A 582 -6.75 39.34 10.04
N SER A 583 -7.87 40.06 10.11
CA SER A 583 -8.26 40.85 11.28
C SER A 583 -9.75 40.70 11.59
N ASP A 584 -10.05 40.61 12.88
CA ASP A 584 -11.38 40.57 13.50
C ASP A 584 -12.03 41.96 13.65
N GLY A 585 -11.28 43.03 13.36
CA GLY A 585 -11.72 44.42 13.53
C GLY A 585 -11.83 44.88 14.99
N ARG A 586 -11.33 44.11 15.96
CA ARG A 586 -11.45 44.36 17.41
C ARG A 586 -10.06 44.49 18.04
N GLY A 587 -9.85 45.56 18.80
CA GLY A 587 -8.60 45.76 19.55
C GLY A 587 -7.30 45.83 18.74
N GLY A 588 -7.37 45.82 17.40
CA GLY A 588 -6.20 45.83 16.52
C GLY A 588 -5.47 44.48 16.43
N VAL A 589 -6.10 43.39 16.88
CA VAL A 589 -5.50 42.05 16.85
C VAL A 589 -5.63 41.44 15.45
N SER A 590 -4.60 40.73 15.01
CA SER A 590 -4.53 40.18 13.64
C SER A 590 -3.44 39.12 13.54
N ALA A 591 -3.58 38.20 12.59
CA ALA A 591 -2.50 37.32 12.16
C ALA A 591 -2.10 37.62 10.71
N THR A 592 -0.80 37.56 10.45
CA THR A 592 -0.23 37.63 9.09
C THR A 592 0.38 36.29 8.75
N GLN A 593 0.10 35.77 7.55
CA GLN A 593 0.69 34.54 7.01
C GLN A 593 1.32 34.80 5.65
N ALA A 594 2.48 34.19 5.42
CA ALA A 594 3.05 34.06 4.08
C ALA A 594 2.36 32.91 3.35
N LEU A 595 1.78 33.19 2.18
CA LEU A 595 1.09 32.24 1.31
C LEU A 595 1.83 32.15 -0.02
N THR A 596 2.05 30.94 -0.51
CA THR A 596 2.82 30.68 -1.74
C THR A 596 1.89 30.25 -2.88
N ILE A 597 2.10 30.82 -4.06
CA ILE A 597 1.44 30.45 -5.30
C ILE A 597 2.53 29.92 -6.23
N ASN A 598 2.56 28.61 -6.45
CA ASN A 598 3.41 28.00 -7.45
C ASN A 598 2.75 28.12 -8.83
N VAL A 599 3.57 28.41 -9.84
CA VAL A 599 3.17 28.40 -11.24
C VAL A 599 3.61 27.06 -11.82
N THR A 600 2.73 26.36 -12.54
CA THR A 600 3.09 25.14 -13.27
C THR A 600 3.19 25.45 -14.75
N ASP A 601 4.30 25.01 -15.35
CA ASP A 601 4.60 25.09 -16.78
C ASP A 601 3.51 24.40 -17.62
N LEU A 602 3.05 25.07 -18.69
CA LEU A 602 2.19 24.49 -19.71
C LEU A 602 3.00 24.22 -20.98
N ALA A 603 2.87 23.02 -21.52
CA ALA A 603 3.54 22.68 -22.78
C ALA A 603 3.02 23.51 -23.97
N GLU A 604 3.79 24.53 -24.35
CA GLU A 604 3.52 25.39 -25.50
C GLU A 604 4.25 24.90 -26.76
N VAL A 605 3.63 25.08 -27.94
CA VAL A 605 4.35 24.88 -29.22
C VAL A 605 5.27 26.09 -29.40
N PRO A 606 6.59 25.92 -29.55
CA PRO A 606 7.49 27.06 -29.62
C PRO A 606 7.19 27.92 -30.85
N ALA A 607 7.34 29.24 -30.75
CA ALA A 607 7.07 30.13 -31.88
C ALA A 607 8.14 30.09 -32.98
N ASP A 608 7.81 30.59 -34.18
CA ASP A 608 8.71 30.75 -35.34
C ASP A 608 9.40 29.44 -35.78
N GLN A 609 8.60 28.38 -35.97
CA GLN A 609 9.05 27.04 -36.30
C GLN A 609 9.58 26.90 -37.74
N VAL A 610 10.56 26.01 -37.92
CA VAL A 610 11.00 25.51 -39.23
C VAL A 610 10.75 24.01 -39.30
N LEU A 611 9.63 23.64 -39.93
CA LEU A 611 9.14 22.26 -40.01
C LEU A 611 9.36 21.68 -41.40
N ALA A 612 9.95 20.48 -41.45
CA ALA A 612 10.09 19.69 -42.67
C ALA A 612 9.56 18.28 -42.42
N GLY A 613 8.61 17.86 -43.26
CA GLY A 613 8.07 16.51 -43.29
C GLY A 613 9.04 15.50 -43.90
N SER A 614 8.59 14.27 -43.94
CA SER A 614 9.31 13.09 -44.37
C SER A 614 8.94 12.73 -45.82
N SER A 615 9.10 11.46 -46.21
CA SER A 615 8.61 10.96 -47.49
C SER A 615 7.22 10.31 -47.39
N LYS A 616 6.55 10.42 -46.24
CA LYS A 616 5.25 9.82 -45.92
C LYS A 616 4.22 10.92 -45.66
N ALA A 617 2.96 10.54 -45.43
CA ALA A 617 1.94 11.50 -45.05
C ALA A 617 2.20 12.01 -43.62
N ASP A 618 2.49 13.31 -43.51
CA ASP A 618 2.80 13.99 -42.27
C ASP A 618 1.71 15.01 -41.89
N ARG A 619 1.64 15.34 -40.60
CA ARG A 619 0.81 16.42 -40.09
C ARG A 619 1.71 17.43 -39.40
N LEU A 620 1.89 18.60 -40.01
CA LEU A 620 2.76 19.66 -39.52
C LEU A 620 1.89 20.82 -39.01
N VAL A 621 2.17 21.27 -37.79
CA VAL A 621 1.46 22.40 -37.13
C VAL A 621 2.52 23.40 -36.68
N GLY A 622 2.47 24.62 -37.22
CA GLY A 622 3.43 25.69 -36.92
C GLY A 622 3.24 26.27 -35.53
N GLY A 623 2.02 26.71 -35.21
CA GLY A 623 1.67 27.24 -33.90
C GLY A 623 1.54 28.76 -33.93
N ASP A 624 2.16 29.45 -32.98
CA ASP A 624 2.23 30.92 -32.99
C ASP A 624 3.54 31.37 -33.65
N GLY A 625 3.56 32.58 -34.23
CA GLY A 625 4.75 33.13 -34.89
C GLY A 625 4.76 32.91 -36.40
N ASN A 626 5.89 33.20 -37.06
CA ASN A 626 5.98 33.13 -38.52
C ASN A 626 6.66 31.83 -38.95
N ASP A 627 5.85 30.82 -39.24
CA ASP A 627 6.34 29.46 -39.40
C ASP A 627 6.71 29.13 -40.85
N ARG A 628 7.60 28.15 -41.02
CA ARG A 628 7.98 27.61 -42.34
C ARG A 628 7.71 26.11 -42.40
N LEU A 629 6.71 25.72 -43.17
CA LEU A 629 6.26 24.32 -43.29
C LEU A 629 6.56 23.76 -44.68
N ALA A 630 7.32 22.68 -44.75
CA ALA A 630 7.57 21.92 -45.99
C ALA A 630 7.15 20.47 -45.83
N GLY A 631 6.02 20.06 -46.44
CA GLY A 631 5.49 18.69 -46.34
C GLY A 631 6.41 17.63 -46.97
N LYS A 632 7.05 17.96 -48.09
CA LYS A 632 7.93 17.13 -48.93
C LYS A 632 7.17 16.13 -49.81
N LEU A 633 7.30 14.82 -49.58
CA LEU A 633 6.60 13.77 -50.35
C LEU A 633 5.61 13.09 -49.41
N GLY A 634 4.50 12.59 -49.94
CA GLY A 634 3.40 12.14 -49.10
C GLY A 634 2.26 13.16 -49.16
N LYS A 635 1.08 12.77 -48.67
CA LYS A 635 -0.08 13.67 -48.66
C LYS A 635 -0.17 14.31 -47.29
N ASP A 636 0.34 15.53 -47.18
CA ASP A 636 0.54 16.15 -45.88
C ASP A 636 -0.64 17.02 -45.47
N VAL A 637 -0.80 17.23 -44.16
CA VAL A 637 -1.74 18.20 -43.58
C VAL A 637 -0.92 19.29 -42.91
N LEU A 638 -0.97 20.49 -43.48
CA LEU A 638 -0.16 21.64 -43.06
C LEU A 638 -1.07 22.69 -42.42
N THR A 639 -0.80 23.02 -41.16
CA THR A 639 -1.50 24.07 -40.39
C THR A 639 -0.48 25.11 -39.98
N GLY A 640 -0.64 26.34 -40.45
CA GLY A 640 0.28 27.45 -40.11
C GLY A 640 0.08 27.89 -38.66
N GLY A 641 -1.15 28.26 -38.32
CA GLY A 641 -1.49 28.85 -37.03
C GLY A 641 -1.52 30.38 -37.10
N ALA A 642 -1.05 31.04 -36.05
CA ALA A 642 -1.13 32.49 -35.92
C ALA A 642 0.17 33.17 -36.33
N GLY A 643 0.19 33.84 -37.47
CA GLY A 643 1.32 34.67 -37.89
C GLY A 643 1.37 34.87 -39.39
N GLN A 644 2.57 35.01 -39.95
CA GLN A 644 2.80 35.09 -41.40
C GLN A 644 3.56 33.86 -41.88
N ASP A 645 2.81 32.83 -42.24
CA ASP A 645 3.38 31.51 -42.46
C ASP A 645 3.81 31.27 -43.91
N ARG A 646 4.74 30.33 -44.08
CA ARG A 646 5.34 29.98 -45.37
C ARG A 646 5.16 28.49 -45.64
N PHE A 647 4.27 28.17 -46.57
CA PHE A 647 4.03 26.80 -47.04
C PHE A 647 4.87 26.52 -48.27
N VAL A 648 5.78 25.55 -48.17
CA VAL A 648 6.82 25.31 -49.17
C VAL A 648 6.57 24.03 -49.97
N PHE A 649 6.50 24.19 -51.28
CA PHE A 649 6.36 23.11 -52.25
C PHE A 649 7.61 23.04 -53.14
N ASP A 650 8.51 22.15 -52.78
CA ASP A 650 9.82 21.97 -53.40
C ASP A 650 10.03 20.56 -54.00
N THR A 651 8.98 19.74 -54.05
CA THR A 651 8.98 18.42 -54.68
C THR A 651 8.15 18.41 -55.97
N LYS A 652 8.44 17.46 -56.87
CA LYS A 652 7.70 17.31 -58.13
C LYS A 652 6.25 16.93 -57.83
N ALA A 653 5.30 17.75 -58.29
CA ALA A 653 3.87 17.50 -58.15
C ALA A 653 3.44 16.14 -58.74
N SER A 654 2.64 15.39 -57.99
CA SER A 654 2.12 14.06 -58.30
C SER A 654 0.79 13.83 -57.58
N LYS A 655 0.01 12.84 -58.00
CA LYS A 655 -1.22 12.41 -57.30
C LYS A 655 -0.95 11.83 -55.90
N THR A 656 0.31 11.50 -55.60
CA THR A 656 0.75 10.88 -54.35
C THR A 656 1.24 11.88 -53.31
N ASN A 657 1.44 13.15 -53.68
CA ASN A 657 1.91 14.21 -52.78
C ASN A 657 1.07 15.49 -52.92
N VAL A 658 -0.24 15.33 -52.81
CA VAL A 658 -1.16 16.46 -52.80
C VAL A 658 -1.44 16.80 -51.34
N ASP A 659 -0.87 17.90 -50.88
CA ASP A 659 -0.99 18.34 -49.50
C ASP A 659 -2.30 19.08 -49.28
N LYS A 660 -2.70 19.22 -48.03
CA LYS A 660 -3.84 20.02 -47.58
C LYS A 660 -3.36 21.10 -46.63
N VAL A 661 -3.51 22.35 -47.02
CA VAL A 661 -3.27 23.52 -46.17
C VAL A 661 -4.58 23.93 -45.52
N THR A 662 -4.62 23.90 -44.18
CA THR A 662 -5.90 23.93 -43.44
C THR A 662 -6.42 25.32 -43.07
N ASP A 663 -5.55 26.34 -43.02
CA ASP A 663 -5.87 27.65 -42.42
C ASP A 663 -5.29 28.86 -43.17
N PHE A 664 -4.82 28.67 -44.41
CA PHE A 664 -4.07 29.65 -45.20
C PHE A 664 -4.65 31.08 -45.26
N THR A 665 -4.05 32.05 -44.59
CA THR A 665 -4.51 33.46 -44.57
C THR A 665 -3.93 34.28 -45.72
N THR A 666 -4.78 34.62 -46.71
CA THR A 666 -4.36 35.46 -47.86
C THR A 666 -3.74 36.79 -47.40
N LYS A 667 -2.74 37.29 -48.14
CA LYS A 667 -1.89 38.44 -47.81
C LYS A 667 -0.94 38.24 -46.62
N ALA A 668 -1.32 37.53 -45.56
CA ALA A 668 -0.43 37.20 -44.45
C ALA A 668 0.54 36.08 -44.86
N ASP A 669 -0.01 34.93 -45.20
CA ASP A 669 0.76 33.73 -45.52
C ASP A 669 1.27 33.76 -46.96
N LYS A 670 2.29 32.93 -47.21
CA LYS A 670 2.92 32.78 -48.51
C LYS A 670 3.03 31.32 -48.92
N ILE A 671 2.78 31.08 -50.20
CA ILE A 671 3.01 29.80 -50.88
C ILE A 671 4.35 29.94 -51.60
N LEU A 672 5.34 29.15 -51.21
CA LEU A 672 6.67 29.16 -51.81
C LEU A 672 6.80 27.97 -52.76
N LEU A 673 7.00 28.24 -54.06
CA LEU A 673 7.16 27.23 -55.09
C LEU A 673 8.62 27.21 -55.57
N SER A 674 9.27 26.05 -55.55
CA SER A 674 10.66 25.96 -56.01
C SER A 674 10.81 26.15 -57.52
N ASP A 675 11.73 27.02 -57.92
CA ASP A 675 12.09 27.32 -59.31
C ASP A 675 12.76 26.14 -60.04
N THR A 676 13.22 25.14 -59.28
CA THR A 676 13.84 23.91 -59.78
C THR A 676 12.78 22.91 -60.26
N VAL A 677 11.61 22.93 -59.61
CA VAL A 677 10.45 22.11 -59.93
C VAL A 677 9.55 22.83 -60.94
N PHE A 678 9.19 24.08 -60.66
CA PHE A 678 8.20 24.86 -61.42
C PHE A 678 8.87 25.90 -62.35
N LYS A 679 9.70 25.41 -63.27
CA LYS A 679 10.66 26.20 -64.07
C LYS A 679 10.07 27.36 -64.90
N LYS A 680 8.77 27.35 -65.19
CA LYS A 680 8.10 28.39 -66.01
C LYS A 680 7.44 29.51 -65.19
N LEU A 681 7.43 29.42 -63.86
CA LEU A 681 6.79 30.41 -63.00
C LEU A 681 7.66 31.64 -62.72
N GLY A 682 8.97 31.53 -62.90
CA GLY A 682 9.93 32.58 -62.62
C GLY A 682 11.20 32.04 -61.97
N LYS A 683 11.98 32.96 -61.39
CA LYS A 683 13.22 32.69 -60.66
C LYS A 683 13.19 33.41 -59.33
N GLY A 684 13.73 32.79 -58.29
CA GLY A 684 13.84 33.36 -56.95
C GLY A 684 14.78 32.55 -56.07
N THR A 685 14.98 33.03 -54.85
CA THR A 685 15.65 32.31 -53.76
C THR A 685 14.86 32.53 -52.48
N GLU A 686 15.07 31.69 -51.45
CA GLU A 686 14.45 31.88 -50.13
C GLU A 686 14.70 33.30 -49.54
N LEU A 687 15.92 33.83 -49.71
CA LEU A 687 16.29 35.17 -49.25
C LEU A 687 15.74 36.30 -50.12
N LYS A 688 15.44 36.01 -51.40
CA LYS A 688 14.88 36.99 -52.34
C LYS A 688 13.86 36.30 -53.24
N PRO A 689 12.64 36.02 -52.71
CA PRO A 689 11.65 35.29 -53.47
C PRO A 689 11.19 36.08 -54.70
N GLY A 690 11.03 35.38 -55.82
CA GLY A 690 10.49 35.92 -57.06
C GLY A 690 8.98 36.08 -56.97
N LYS A 691 8.43 37.17 -57.50
CA LYS A 691 6.97 37.33 -57.62
C LYS A 691 6.48 36.72 -58.93
N ILE A 692 5.37 36.00 -58.90
CA ILE A 692 4.71 35.58 -60.13
C ILE A 692 3.89 36.73 -60.73
N LYS A 693 3.69 36.68 -62.05
CA LYS A 693 2.77 37.60 -62.74
C LYS A 693 1.33 37.12 -62.59
N LYS A 694 0.37 38.04 -62.67
CA LYS A 694 -1.06 37.72 -62.53
C LYS A 694 -1.58 36.76 -63.61
N ASP A 695 -1.03 36.82 -64.81
CA ASP A 695 -1.36 35.96 -65.97
C ASP A 695 -0.77 34.54 -65.88
N ILE A 696 -0.11 34.20 -64.75
CA ILE A 696 0.35 32.83 -64.48
C ILE A 696 -0.70 32.00 -63.75
N LEU A 697 -1.63 32.64 -63.02
CA LEU A 697 -2.64 31.98 -62.20
C LEU A 697 -4.05 32.16 -62.76
N ALA A 698 -4.63 31.07 -63.25
CA ALA A 698 -6.04 30.99 -63.62
C ALA A 698 -6.91 30.40 -62.51
N PHE A 699 -8.21 30.74 -62.56
CA PHE A 699 -9.25 30.13 -61.73
C PHE A 699 -10.28 29.39 -62.58
N GLY A 700 -10.55 28.13 -62.25
CA GLY A 700 -11.52 27.28 -62.94
C GLY A 700 -11.01 25.85 -63.13
N SER A 701 -11.67 25.08 -64.00
CA SER A 701 -11.31 23.68 -64.23
C SER A 701 -10.05 23.47 -65.08
N LYS A 702 -9.53 24.50 -65.76
CA LYS A 702 -8.33 24.46 -66.62
C LYS A 702 -7.75 25.85 -66.86
N ALA A 703 -6.54 25.90 -67.43
CA ALA A 703 -5.92 27.11 -67.98
C ALA A 703 -6.81 27.74 -69.08
N LYS A 704 -6.75 29.07 -69.19
CA LYS A 704 -7.60 29.89 -70.05
C LYS A 704 -6.85 30.46 -71.24
N ASP A 705 -5.57 30.80 -71.06
CA ASP A 705 -4.68 31.20 -72.14
C ASP A 705 -3.41 30.33 -72.16
N LYS A 706 -2.30 30.80 -72.75
CA LYS A 706 -1.07 30.02 -72.96
C LYS A 706 -0.05 30.18 -71.84
N ASN A 707 -0.32 31.06 -70.87
CA ASN A 707 0.60 31.45 -69.81
C ASN A 707 0.11 31.04 -68.42
N ASP A 708 -1.08 30.44 -68.31
CA ASP A 708 -1.69 29.99 -67.06
C ASP A 708 -1.03 28.70 -66.56
N TYR A 709 0.21 28.80 -66.09
CA TYR A 709 0.98 27.65 -65.57
C TYR A 709 0.47 27.15 -64.20
N LEU A 710 -0.34 27.94 -63.51
CA LEU A 710 -1.04 27.56 -62.30
C LEU A 710 -2.56 27.71 -62.50
N VAL A 711 -3.31 26.74 -62.01
CA VAL A 711 -4.78 26.76 -62.06
C VAL A 711 -5.32 26.38 -60.70
N GLN A 712 -6.12 27.23 -60.06
CA GLN A 712 -6.89 26.83 -58.88
C GLN A 712 -8.33 26.51 -59.29
N ASP A 713 -8.82 25.33 -58.92
CA ASP A 713 -10.21 24.95 -59.18
C ASP A 713 -11.19 25.54 -58.16
N LYS A 714 -12.48 25.23 -58.32
CA LYS A 714 -13.53 25.71 -57.41
C LYS A 714 -13.49 25.05 -56.03
N GLY A 715 -12.83 23.90 -55.92
CA GLY A 715 -12.68 23.15 -54.67
C GLY A 715 -11.51 23.65 -53.81
N GLY A 716 -10.63 24.50 -54.35
CA GLY A 716 -9.47 25.04 -53.63
C GLY A 716 -8.14 24.43 -54.05
N VAL A 717 -8.17 23.37 -54.85
CA VAL A 717 -6.95 22.66 -55.29
C VAL A 717 -6.18 23.51 -56.30
N LEU A 718 -4.93 23.79 -55.98
CA LEU A 718 -3.96 24.42 -56.85
C LEU A 718 -3.25 23.35 -57.70
N TYR A 719 -3.27 23.53 -59.02
CA TYR A 719 -2.64 22.65 -59.98
C TYR A 719 -1.53 23.37 -60.75
N HIS A 720 -0.50 22.63 -61.12
CA HIS A 720 0.49 23.02 -62.10
C HIS A 720 0.11 22.49 -63.49
N ASP A 721 -0.04 23.40 -64.45
CA ASP A 721 -0.18 23.08 -65.87
C ASP A 721 1.14 23.39 -66.59
N ALA A 722 1.94 22.37 -66.89
CA ALA A 722 3.29 22.56 -67.42
C ALA A 722 3.35 23.20 -68.82
N ASP A 723 2.28 23.05 -69.62
CA ASP A 723 2.20 23.70 -70.94
C ASP A 723 1.52 25.08 -70.88
N GLY A 724 0.83 25.37 -69.78
CA GLY A 724 0.17 26.64 -69.49
C GLY A 724 -1.02 26.95 -70.40
N SER A 725 -1.39 26.03 -71.29
CA SER A 725 -2.36 26.20 -72.38
C SER A 725 -3.68 25.46 -72.17
N GLY A 726 -3.75 24.62 -71.13
CA GLY A 726 -4.93 23.80 -70.81
C GLY A 726 -5.16 22.64 -71.79
N ARG A 727 -4.21 22.39 -72.71
CA ARG A 727 -4.23 21.25 -73.63
C ARG A 727 -3.63 20.00 -72.98
N GLY A 728 -2.58 20.20 -72.19
CA GLY A 728 -1.93 19.18 -71.39
C GLY A 728 -2.68 18.88 -70.09
N ALA A 729 -2.30 17.77 -69.45
CA ALA A 729 -2.82 17.42 -68.14
C ALA A 729 -2.16 18.28 -67.06
N LYS A 730 -2.98 18.93 -66.23
CA LYS A 730 -2.54 19.60 -65.01
C LYS A 730 -2.32 18.60 -63.87
N VAL A 731 -1.41 18.88 -62.95
CA VAL A 731 -1.08 18.04 -61.78
C VAL A 731 -1.29 18.82 -60.49
N ALA A 732 -1.97 18.23 -59.50
CA ALA A 732 -2.26 18.90 -58.23
C ALA A 732 -0.98 19.11 -57.42
N ILE A 733 -0.87 20.29 -56.79
CA ILE A 733 0.20 20.65 -55.85
C ILE A 733 -0.34 20.53 -54.43
N ALA A 734 -1.37 21.31 -54.10
CA ALA A 734 -1.96 21.35 -52.77
C ALA A 734 -3.41 21.83 -52.81
N ASP A 735 -4.17 21.43 -51.81
CA ASP A 735 -5.53 21.85 -51.53
C ASP A 735 -5.52 22.96 -50.48
N PHE A 736 -6.25 24.04 -50.76
CA PHE A 736 -6.40 25.19 -49.88
C PHE A 736 -7.88 25.36 -49.55
N ASP A 737 -8.19 25.62 -48.28
CA ASP A 737 -9.56 25.86 -47.80
C ASP A 737 -10.25 27.10 -48.41
N ARG A 738 -9.51 27.90 -49.18
CA ARG A 738 -9.98 29.14 -49.78
C ARG A 738 -9.32 29.46 -51.12
N LYS A 739 -9.88 30.47 -51.79
CA LYS A 739 -9.31 31.03 -53.02
C LYS A 739 -8.05 31.82 -52.70
N ILE A 740 -6.94 31.50 -53.34
CA ILE A 740 -5.65 32.19 -53.17
C ILE A 740 -5.50 33.37 -54.13
N SER A 741 -4.58 34.30 -53.84
CA SER A 741 -4.18 35.37 -54.75
C SER A 741 -2.81 35.09 -55.38
N TYR A 742 -2.58 35.59 -56.60
CA TYR A 742 -1.24 35.53 -57.23
C TYR A 742 -0.18 36.29 -56.41
N THR A 743 -0.59 37.22 -55.54
CA THR A 743 0.30 37.94 -54.62
C THR A 743 0.73 37.11 -53.41
N ASP A 744 0.03 36.00 -53.14
CA ASP A 744 0.35 35.10 -52.05
C ASP A 744 1.40 34.06 -52.47
N ILE A 745 1.67 33.94 -53.77
CA ILE A 745 2.60 32.96 -54.34
C ILE A 745 3.94 33.62 -54.65
N LEU A 746 5.02 33.02 -54.15
CA LEU A 746 6.39 33.41 -54.40
C LEU A 746 7.20 32.22 -54.94
N ILE A 747 8.24 32.53 -55.69
CA ILE A 747 9.17 31.55 -56.27
C ILE A 747 10.47 31.57 -55.49
N ILE A 748 10.99 30.40 -55.12
CA ILE A 748 12.23 30.24 -54.35
C ILE A 748 13.24 29.32 -55.01
#